data_AF-A0A424SP07-F1
#
_entry.id   AF-A0A424SP07-F1
#
_cell.length_a   1.000
_cell.length_b   1.000
_cell.length_c   1.000
_cell.angle_alpha   90.00
_cell.angle_beta   90.00
_cell.angle_gamma   90.00
#
_symmetry.space_group_name_H-M   'P 1'
#
loop_
_entity.id
_entity.type
_entity.pdbx_description
1 polymer ?
#
loop_
_entity_poly.entity_id
_entity_poly.type
_entity_poly.pdbx_seq_one_letter_code
_entity_poly.pdbx_strand_id
1 'polypeptide(L)'
;MPFSLIKCDLSTLNGFKVPTWFVDITFPLVQNKFSFEGMVDNKQIFSTPDSLGMQLMFEGVLPDTSIGSDILEITLDTSIPFSLNPTASPTSTQSITVPFDTTIDIIPSKTLVNSSGASFSIPPTTDQQITQATWNSIASAFNPSIQIPINIPSISLDQFDFIESINGYVVKEDAGVAVSNFTTSIENDGLPSSITNFASTLKTSINSTSTTLANQTQASIAKGQTFSPSASSISKASIGNSLTMDLSFGLESLTAGSSEETLFSYTSATSVTGWTNGWQKFSLSKTGSLSKIILKLSNAAPASDYNLALYIYTTDNDASSANPNSKFTSSPYDKSNTVTINRNTAAGEVEFHFSSGKTYNVGTNYYFWIKEEGVNPAGTGGQKLYINSSENDGGSGNNFGRIYHKINTLTGDLITISAGDKMQIGISNQLKISGFDSALVSIAETNIPIDIPEVKFPASIEIFSGKLISPSAADINEIKINSITSGYPMDVDFLMNFKNFAPPTGKDSTKLDTVLKNGLTIKKNFDLDGYTFYNPQGADSVLKMLTLEASATIKAQNSSFPLDGSNFGGISFDIGLKGLHFESMEANIVQEFPPTSFAIAGMPLGFSGWEFVDTKLEIEMYNGIRLPVVLDFDMVGINQAGDTSKVNAISTLASPSTAKDTTKTIVRLSSIGTTTLKYQAPGSLNYYDSTNVTPKTNETTIVELMSSNPSTFNVNSRARIDGRGTLESGMTIGGKYRMLAPFEIIMAPMTFISATNSPLQEMDHSNRNRIRSSLQSASMTFTVENKIPSGGDLSMLMSNTGYFPVDTTTVALSAFKDSMVVKLNWSNTDSVYLVSTCDSLNPEFSDIYIFNVMDDFADCINGMSYVIKTTGSSIDTAFSYVDTLLKIPLPEPKSFYNVTNSGVHAGQVREAGLTTYASPLPKERVRLMTDPGQPYMAPRFRLEGSNGRSVYMTTGDYLSIDSFVTFSISSTGMSDPPPNELVVKYPNGGQSLDESSTIKITWNTYGTVSKIDLAYYAGGNPNVNSDVGWINITTDITNENFYDWTPTSTDGISSLTSSLKDSIRIRIKSTDGKVRDMSGWYFSLTSGGGGSQTIQEIAIDNIWNGLLKK
;
A
#
# COMPACT_ATOMS: atom_id res chain seq x y z
N MET A 1 -9.88 58.25 153.94
CA MET A 1 -8.90 59.26 153.44
C MET A 1 -8.01 58.57 152.40
N PRO A 2 -7.36 59.28 151.46
CA PRO A 2 -8.05 59.99 150.38
C PRO A 2 -7.48 59.67 148.97
N PHE A 3 -8.15 60.20 147.93
CA PHE A 3 -7.77 60.37 146.52
C PHE A 3 -6.34 60.05 146.04
N SER A 4 -6.25 59.35 144.90
CA SER A 4 -5.85 59.99 143.62
C SER A 4 -6.28 59.15 142.40
N LEU A 5 -6.25 59.73 141.20
CA LEU A 5 -6.63 59.09 139.92
C LEU A 5 -5.41 58.63 139.12
N ILE A 6 -5.58 57.57 138.32
CA ILE A 6 -5.11 57.55 136.93
C ILE A 6 -6.32 57.20 136.05
N LYS A 7 -6.46 57.87 134.90
CA LYS A 7 -7.54 57.62 133.93
C LYS A 7 -7.16 56.46 133.02
N CYS A 8 -8.12 55.64 132.62
CA CYS A 8 -7.95 54.80 131.43
C CYS A 8 -7.98 55.71 130.19
N ASP A 9 -6.98 55.58 129.32
CA ASP A 9 -7.08 56.06 127.94
C ASP A 9 -7.74 54.96 127.10
N LEU A 10 -8.65 55.35 126.21
CA LEU A 10 -9.47 54.42 125.42
C LEU A 10 -9.05 54.50 123.95
N SER A 11 -7.84 54.02 123.68
CA SER A 11 -7.34 53.85 122.31
C SER A 11 -8.29 52.95 121.52
N THR A 12 -8.92 53.50 120.48
CA THR A 12 -9.90 52.80 119.64
C THR A 12 -9.29 51.56 119.00
N LEU A 13 -9.92 50.38 119.17
CA LEU A 13 -9.60 49.23 118.33
C LEU A 13 -9.99 49.54 116.88
N ASN A 14 -9.02 49.48 115.97
CA ASN A 14 -9.29 49.52 114.54
C ASN A 14 -10.13 48.31 114.11
N GLY A 15 -10.95 48.52 113.08
CA GLY A 15 -12.12 47.69 112.77
C GLY A 15 -11.89 46.18 112.66
N PHE A 16 -12.88 45.43 113.14
CA PHE A 16 -13.00 43.99 112.97
C PHE A 16 -12.97 43.62 111.48
N LYS A 17 -11.88 43.00 111.01
CA LYS A 17 -11.81 42.44 109.66
C LYS A 17 -12.44 41.04 109.66
N VAL A 18 -13.38 40.83 108.75
CA VAL A 18 -13.93 39.50 108.44
C VAL A 18 -12.77 38.61 107.94
N PRO A 19 -12.62 37.36 108.42
CA PRO A 19 -11.57 36.48 107.93
C PRO A 19 -11.83 36.10 106.46
N THR A 20 -10.87 36.42 105.59
CA THR A 20 -10.83 35.88 104.23
C THR A 20 -10.73 34.37 104.30
N TRP A 21 -11.60 33.68 103.56
CA TRP A 21 -11.56 32.23 103.41
C TRP A 21 -11.47 31.89 101.91
N PHE A 22 -10.74 30.82 101.62
CA PHE A 22 -10.58 30.27 100.28
C PHE A 22 -11.34 28.95 100.20
N VAL A 23 -12.05 28.73 99.11
CA VAL A 23 -12.78 27.48 98.85
C VAL A 23 -12.46 27.00 97.43
N ASP A 24 -12.06 25.73 97.33
CA ASP A 24 -11.89 25.03 96.06
C ASP A 24 -13.21 24.33 95.69
N ILE A 25 -13.78 24.67 94.54
CA ILE A 25 -15.01 24.05 94.01
C ILE A 25 -14.68 23.29 92.73
N THR A 26 -14.97 21.99 92.70
CA THR A 26 -14.64 21.10 91.58
C THR A 26 -15.89 20.63 90.83
N PHE A 27 -15.87 20.73 89.49
CA PHE A 27 -16.95 20.32 88.59
C PHE A 27 -16.41 19.42 87.46
N PRO A 28 -17.04 18.27 87.16
CA PRO A 28 -16.76 17.52 85.93
C PRO A 28 -17.26 18.32 84.71
N LEU A 29 -16.55 18.22 83.58
CA LEU A 29 -16.85 18.99 82.37
C LEU A 29 -17.12 18.11 81.14
N VAL A 30 -16.20 17.21 80.81
CA VAL A 30 -16.28 16.36 79.62
C VAL A 30 -15.75 14.97 79.95
N GLN A 31 -16.48 13.95 79.50
CA GLN A 31 -16.05 12.55 79.39
C GLN A 31 -16.45 12.10 77.99
N ASN A 32 -15.49 12.08 77.06
CA ASN A 32 -15.73 11.78 75.64
C ASN A 32 -14.60 10.96 75.02
N LYS A 33 -14.97 10.09 74.09
CA LYS A 33 -14.07 9.23 73.31
C LYS A 33 -14.28 9.47 71.82
N PHE A 34 -13.21 9.85 71.13
CA PHE A 34 -13.18 10.18 69.71
C PHE A 34 -12.46 9.03 68.97
N SER A 35 -13.17 8.24 68.17
CA SER A 35 -12.61 7.12 67.39
C SER A 35 -12.42 7.47 65.91
N PHE A 36 -11.55 6.74 65.23
CA PHE A 36 -11.35 6.85 63.78
C PHE A 36 -12.30 5.97 62.94
N GLU A 37 -13.28 5.32 63.57
CA GLU A 37 -14.33 4.54 62.89
C GLU A 37 -15.08 5.35 61.82
N GLY A 38 -15.32 6.64 62.08
CA GLY A 38 -15.94 7.57 61.14
C GLY A 38 -15.06 8.04 59.97
N MET A 39 -13.81 7.57 59.85
CA MET A 39 -12.94 7.88 58.70
C MET A 39 -13.22 6.99 57.46
N VAL A 40 -13.85 5.83 57.64
CA VAL A 40 -14.20 4.93 56.53
C VAL A 40 -15.46 5.43 55.84
N ASP A 41 -15.33 5.99 54.64
CA ASP A 41 -16.42 6.59 53.87
C ASP A 41 -17.01 5.67 52.79
N ASN A 42 -16.32 4.55 52.49
CA ASN A 42 -16.64 3.60 51.42
C ASN A 42 -16.72 4.23 50.02
N LYS A 43 -15.96 5.30 49.77
CA LYS A 43 -15.80 5.93 48.45
C LYS A 43 -14.32 6.14 48.09
N GLN A 44 -13.51 6.51 49.07
CA GLN A 44 -12.08 6.79 48.96
C GLN A 44 -11.32 6.03 50.05
N ILE A 45 -11.83 6.05 51.28
CA ILE A 45 -11.26 5.34 52.43
C ILE A 45 -12.12 4.11 52.72
N PHE A 46 -11.52 2.94 52.60
CA PHE A 46 -12.15 1.64 52.81
C PHE A 46 -11.45 0.89 53.93
N SER A 47 -12.15 -0.03 54.59
CA SER A 47 -11.50 -1.05 55.40
C SER A 47 -10.59 -1.93 54.51
N THR A 48 -9.47 -2.41 55.06
CA THR A 48 -8.64 -3.42 54.39
C THR A 48 -9.39 -4.75 54.26
N PRO A 49 -9.01 -5.66 53.33
CA PRO A 49 -9.77 -6.89 53.08
C PRO A 49 -9.85 -7.88 54.26
N ASP A 50 -8.94 -7.74 55.22
CA ASP A 50 -8.91 -8.47 56.50
C ASP A 50 -9.74 -7.80 57.62
N SER A 51 -10.32 -6.62 57.35
CA SER A 51 -11.03 -5.74 58.29
C SER A 51 -10.19 -5.22 59.47
N LEU A 52 -8.86 -5.27 59.38
CA LEU A 52 -7.95 -4.87 60.46
C LEU A 52 -7.49 -3.40 60.39
N GLY A 53 -7.56 -2.77 59.22
CA GLY A 53 -7.04 -1.44 58.96
C GLY A 53 -7.86 -0.63 57.97
N MET A 54 -7.29 0.51 57.56
CA MET A 54 -7.86 1.40 56.56
C MET A 54 -6.92 1.47 55.35
N GLN A 55 -7.47 1.73 54.16
CA GLN A 55 -6.72 1.91 52.93
C GLN A 55 -7.41 2.91 52.01
N LEU A 56 -6.63 3.63 51.20
CA LEU A 56 -7.16 4.24 49.99
C LEU A 56 -7.31 3.17 48.92
N MET A 57 -8.46 3.14 48.25
CA MET A 57 -8.71 2.26 47.12
C MET A 57 -9.33 3.04 45.97
N PHE A 58 -8.74 2.91 44.78
CA PHE A 58 -9.25 3.48 43.54
C PHE A 58 -9.24 2.40 42.46
N GLU A 59 -10.36 2.20 41.77
CA GLU A 59 -10.48 1.20 40.71
C GLU A 59 -11.23 1.73 39.49
N GLY A 60 -10.95 1.14 38.33
CA GLY A 60 -11.59 1.54 37.08
C GLY A 60 -11.31 0.57 35.94
N VAL A 61 -12.07 0.71 34.85
CA VAL A 61 -11.98 -0.14 33.66
C VAL A 61 -11.21 0.60 32.56
N LEU A 62 -10.31 -0.08 31.88
CA LEU A 62 -9.68 0.37 30.64
C LEU A 62 -10.51 -0.21 29.47
N PRO A 63 -11.09 0.63 28.60
CA PRO A 63 -12.09 0.18 27.63
C PRO A 63 -11.50 -0.79 26.61
N ASP A 64 -12.26 -1.83 26.28
CA ASP A 64 -11.90 -2.77 25.22
C ASP A 64 -11.76 -2.04 23.87
N THR A 65 -10.55 -2.07 23.34
CA THR A 65 -10.19 -1.53 22.03
C THR A 65 -10.02 -2.70 21.07
N SER A 66 -10.86 -2.77 20.03
CA SER A 66 -10.78 -3.77 18.98
C SER A 66 -9.83 -3.35 17.87
N ILE A 67 -9.10 -4.30 17.30
CA ILE A 67 -8.55 -4.15 15.95
C ILE A 67 -9.72 -4.25 14.96
N GLY A 68 -9.83 -3.27 14.06
CA GLY A 68 -10.86 -3.26 13.01
C GLY A 68 -10.61 -4.30 11.93
N SER A 69 -11.66 -4.73 11.22
CA SER A 69 -11.54 -5.68 10.10
C SER A 69 -10.88 -5.09 8.86
N ASP A 70 -10.83 -3.76 8.76
CA ASP A 70 -10.17 -3.00 7.70
C ASP A 70 -8.67 -3.30 7.58
N ILE A 71 -7.99 -3.69 8.67
CA ILE A 71 -6.58 -4.10 8.61
C ILE A 71 -6.36 -5.47 7.94
N LEU A 72 -7.45 -6.22 7.69
CA LEU A 72 -7.47 -7.46 6.90
C LEU A 72 -7.92 -7.24 5.45
N GLU A 73 -8.17 -5.98 5.05
CA GLU A 73 -8.53 -5.60 3.68
C GLU A 73 -7.38 -4.90 2.97
N ILE A 74 -6.83 -5.54 1.94
CA ILE A 74 -5.79 -4.94 1.08
C ILE A 74 -6.44 -4.45 -0.19
N THR A 75 -6.44 -3.12 -0.41
CA THR A 75 -6.92 -2.50 -1.64
C THR A 75 -5.93 -2.73 -2.79
N LEU A 76 -6.35 -3.57 -3.74
CA LEU A 76 -5.60 -3.92 -4.95
C LEU A 76 -6.50 -3.76 -6.20
N ASP A 77 -7.16 -2.60 -6.34
CA ASP A 77 -7.90 -2.30 -7.57
C ASP A 77 -6.90 -1.94 -8.68
N THR A 78 -6.51 -2.95 -9.46
CA THR A 78 -5.43 -2.84 -10.45
C THR A 78 -5.76 -3.70 -11.66
N SER A 79 -5.97 -3.04 -12.80
CA SER A 79 -5.88 -3.68 -14.11
C SER A 79 -4.40 -3.87 -14.47
N ILE A 80 -4.05 -5.05 -14.98
CA ILE A 80 -2.81 -5.33 -15.68
C ILE A 80 -3.12 -5.35 -17.19
N PRO A 81 -3.06 -4.21 -17.88
CA PRO A 81 -3.15 -4.17 -19.33
C PRO A 81 -1.79 -4.50 -19.95
N PHE A 82 -1.76 -5.46 -20.85
CA PHE A 82 -0.64 -5.71 -21.76
C PHE A 82 -1.12 -5.66 -23.19
N SER A 83 -0.35 -5.04 -24.07
CA SER A 83 -0.61 -5.03 -25.51
C SER A 83 0.69 -4.89 -26.30
N LEU A 84 1.14 -5.98 -26.92
CA LEU A 84 2.11 -5.91 -28.00
C LEU A 84 1.34 -5.48 -29.27
N ASN A 85 1.65 -4.29 -29.79
CA ASN A 85 0.97 -3.75 -30.97
C ASN A 85 1.17 -4.67 -32.19
N PRO A 86 0.16 -4.82 -33.07
CA PRO A 86 0.34 -5.51 -34.33
C PRO A 86 1.31 -4.72 -35.22
N THR A 87 2.08 -5.44 -36.04
CA THR A 87 2.98 -4.85 -37.03
C THR A 87 2.33 -4.93 -38.40
N ALA A 88 2.37 -3.86 -39.19
CA ALA A 88 1.81 -3.87 -40.54
C ALA A 88 2.59 -4.85 -41.44
N SER A 89 1.86 -5.69 -42.18
CA SER A 89 2.43 -6.46 -43.29
C SER A 89 2.90 -5.53 -44.42
N PRO A 90 3.89 -5.91 -45.24
CA PRO A 90 4.35 -5.08 -46.34
C PRO A 90 3.42 -5.25 -47.55
N THR A 91 2.82 -4.16 -48.01
CA THR A 91 1.97 -4.18 -49.22
C THR A 91 2.79 -4.49 -50.48
N SER A 92 2.54 -5.64 -51.11
CA SER A 92 3.20 -6.00 -52.37
C SER A 92 2.57 -5.28 -53.56
N THR A 93 3.37 -4.48 -54.26
CA THR A 93 3.06 -3.88 -55.56
C THR A 93 3.69 -4.65 -56.73
N GLN A 94 4.39 -5.76 -56.45
CA GLN A 94 5.16 -6.50 -57.45
C GLN A 94 4.24 -7.35 -58.32
N SER A 95 4.43 -7.27 -59.63
CA SER A 95 3.67 -7.99 -60.65
C SER A 95 4.63 -8.61 -61.68
N ILE A 96 4.21 -9.71 -62.31
CA ILE A 96 4.98 -10.35 -63.39
C ILE A 96 4.21 -10.09 -64.69
N THR A 97 4.89 -9.57 -65.72
CA THR A 97 4.34 -9.53 -67.07
C THR A 97 5.44 -9.94 -68.05
N VAL A 98 5.26 -11.08 -68.70
CA VAL A 98 6.21 -11.65 -69.65
C VAL A 98 5.48 -11.85 -70.99
N PRO A 99 5.60 -10.88 -71.91
CA PRO A 99 5.37 -11.14 -73.32
C PRO A 99 6.60 -11.85 -73.92
N PHE A 100 6.41 -12.79 -74.83
CA PHE A 100 7.47 -13.12 -75.79
C PHE A 100 6.88 -13.49 -77.14
N ASP A 101 7.50 -12.96 -78.19
CA ASP A 101 7.26 -13.35 -79.57
C ASP A 101 8.56 -13.94 -80.11
N THR A 102 8.48 -15.11 -80.74
CA THR A 102 9.63 -15.80 -81.34
C THR A 102 9.22 -16.50 -82.63
N THR A 103 10.18 -16.67 -83.53
CA THR A 103 10.01 -17.43 -84.77
C THR A 103 11.07 -18.52 -84.83
N ILE A 104 10.64 -19.73 -85.18
CA ILE A 104 11.50 -20.91 -85.24
C ILE A 104 11.65 -21.34 -86.70
N ASP A 105 12.88 -21.31 -87.17
CA ASP A 105 13.24 -21.70 -88.54
C ASP A 105 13.36 -23.23 -88.64
N ILE A 106 12.49 -23.87 -89.42
CA ILE A 106 12.59 -25.31 -89.68
C ILE A 106 13.84 -25.63 -90.51
N ILE A 107 14.31 -24.67 -91.31
CA ILE A 107 15.57 -24.74 -92.07
C ILE A 107 16.49 -23.57 -91.66
N PRO A 108 17.32 -23.72 -90.62
CA PRO A 108 18.22 -22.66 -90.13
C PRO A 108 19.25 -22.18 -91.16
N SER A 109 19.59 -23.01 -92.15
CA SER A 109 20.46 -22.64 -93.28
C SER A 109 19.79 -21.72 -94.31
N LYS A 110 18.48 -21.46 -94.17
CA LYS A 110 17.62 -20.73 -95.13
C LYS A 110 17.73 -21.24 -96.58
N THR A 111 18.16 -22.49 -96.77
CA THR A 111 18.47 -23.06 -98.09
C THR A 111 18.10 -24.54 -98.16
N LEU A 112 17.48 -24.95 -99.27
CA LEU A 112 17.11 -26.32 -99.59
C LEU A 112 17.55 -26.68 -101.01
N VAL A 113 17.55 -27.97 -101.33
CA VAL A 113 17.83 -28.49 -102.68
C VAL A 113 16.54 -29.01 -103.30
N ASN A 114 16.27 -28.61 -104.55
CA ASN A 114 15.09 -29.02 -105.31
C ASN A 114 15.30 -30.37 -106.02
N SER A 115 14.25 -30.91 -106.63
CA SER A 115 14.23 -32.22 -107.28
C SER A 115 15.10 -32.34 -108.54
N SER A 116 15.54 -31.21 -109.12
CA SER A 116 16.54 -31.18 -110.19
C SER A 116 17.98 -30.98 -109.68
N GLY A 117 18.17 -30.98 -108.36
CA GLY A 117 19.49 -30.90 -107.72
C GLY A 117 20.04 -29.49 -107.53
N ALA A 118 19.23 -28.45 -107.76
CA ALA A 118 19.64 -27.06 -107.58
C ALA A 118 19.25 -26.53 -106.19
N SER A 119 20.14 -25.77 -105.56
CA SER A 119 19.87 -25.10 -104.28
C SER A 119 19.02 -23.84 -104.47
N PHE A 120 18.06 -23.62 -103.57
CA PHE A 120 17.20 -22.43 -103.52
C PHE A 120 17.13 -21.85 -102.10
N SER A 121 16.82 -20.56 -101.99
CA SER A 121 16.65 -19.83 -100.72
C SER A 121 15.22 -19.92 -100.18
N ILE A 122 15.07 -19.81 -98.87
CA ILE A 122 13.78 -19.72 -98.17
C ILE A 122 13.61 -18.30 -97.59
N PRO A 123 12.48 -17.61 -97.83
CA PRO A 123 11.39 -18.01 -98.72
C PRO A 123 11.81 -18.01 -100.20
N PRO A 124 11.29 -18.91 -101.05
CA PRO A 124 11.62 -18.94 -102.46
C PRO A 124 10.84 -17.87 -103.24
N THR A 125 11.45 -17.31 -104.28
CA THR A 125 10.83 -16.26 -105.13
C THR A 125 9.89 -16.81 -106.21
N THR A 126 9.95 -18.11 -106.48
CA THR A 126 9.06 -18.87 -107.37
C THR A 126 8.86 -20.26 -106.76
N ASP A 127 7.77 -20.94 -107.09
CA ASP A 127 7.53 -22.32 -106.65
C ASP A 127 8.73 -23.23 -106.97
N GLN A 128 9.06 -24.12 -106.03
CA GLN A 128 10.15 -25.09 -106.11
C GLN A 128 9.60 -26.48 -105.82
N GLN A 129 10.17 -27.51 -106.43
CA GLN A 129 9.79 -28.90 -106.10
C GLN A 129 10.89 -29.62 -105.33
N ILE A 130 10.53 -30.38 -104.30
CA ILE A 130 11.43 -31.23 -103.52
C ILE A 130 10.97 -32.68 -103.61
N THR A 131 11.81 -33.63 -103.21
CA THR A 131 11.37 -35.03 -103.12
C THR A 131 10.61 -35.27 -101.81
N GLN A 132 9.71 -36.26 -101.81
CA GLN A 132 9.00 -36.69 -100.60
C GLN A 132 9.93 -37.19 -99.50
N ALA A 133 11.02 -37.87 -99.87
CA ALA A 133 12.06 -38.29 -98.92
C ALA A 133 12.76 -37.09 -98.27
N THR A 134 12.98 -36.00 -99.02
CA THR A 134 13.54 -34.74 -98.49
C THR A 134 12.67 -34.17 -97.38
N TRP A 135 11.36 -34.01 -97.62
CA TRP A 135 10.46 -33.46 -96.60
C TRP A 135 10.32 -34.36 -95.37
N ASN A 136 10.02 -35.65 -95.57
CA ASN A 136 9.79 -36.58 -94.45
C ASN A 136 11.05 -36.71 -93.56
N SER A 137 12.26 -36.54 -94.11
CA SER A 137 13.50 -36.51 -93.32
C SER A 137 13.65 -35.23 -92.48
N ILE A 138 13.16 -34.09 -92.95
CA ILE A 138 13.12 -32.84 -92.18
C ILE A 138 12.09 -32.95 -91.06
N ALA A 139 10.87 -33.40 -91.40
CA ALA A 139 9.76 -33.50 -90.46
C ALA A 139 10.05 -34.47 -89.30
N SER A 140 10.61 -35.66 -89.59
CA SER A 140 10.94 -36.67 -88.58
C SER A 140 12.15 -36.32 -87.69
N ALA A 141 13.02 -35.41 -88.13
CA ALA A 141 14.14 -34.92 -87.33
C ALA A 141 13.76 -33.76 -86.38
N PHE A 142 12.57 -33.18 -86.54
CA PHE A 142 12.18 -31.94 -85.85
C PHE A 142 11.23 -32.19 -84.67
N ASN A 143 11.79 -32.17 -83.45
CA ASN A 143 11.05 -32.34 -82.19
C ASN A 143 11.63 -31.44 -81.08
N PRO A 144 11.38 -30.12 -81.12
CA PRO A 144 11.82 -29.20 -80.07
C PRO A 144 11.09 -29.43 -78.74
N SER A 145 11.86 -29.41 -77.65
CA SER A 145 11.37 -29.19 -76.29
C SER A 145 12.09 -27.96 -75.75
N ILE A 146 11.34 -26.91 -75.39
CA ILE A 146 11.87 -25.61 -74.97
C ILE A 146 11.32 -25.30 -73.59
N GLN A 147 12.21 -25.08 -72.62
CA GLN A 147 11.83 -24.61 -71.28
C GLN A 147 12.31 -23.19 -71.06
N ILE A 148 11.38 -22.30 -70.68
CA ILE A 148 11.63 -20.88 -70.46
C ILE A 148 11.44 -20.60 -68.96
N PRO A 149 12.52 -20.35 -68.19
CA PRO A 149 12.40 -19.95 -66.79
C PRO A 149 11.89 -18.52 -66.69
N ILE A 150 10.95 -18.30 -65.78
CA ILE A 150 10.33 -17.00 -65.50
C ILE A 150 10.82 -16.54 -64.13
N ASN A 151 11.44 -15.36 -64.07
CA ASN A 151 11.94 -14.81 -62.82
C ASN A 151 10.79 -14.39 -61.90
N ILE A 152 10.82 -14.84 -60.65
CA ILE A 152 9.86 -14.46 -59.62
C ILE A 152 10.50 -13.36 -58.75
N PRO A 153 9.80 -12.25 -58.44
CA PRO A 153 10.36 -11.21 -57.59
C PRO A 153 10.59 -11.70 -56.17
N SER A 154 11.71 -11.28 -55.58
CA SER A 154 11.96 -11.40 -54.14
C SER A 154 11.17 -10.34 -53.38
N ILE A 155 10.42 -10.76 -52.36
CA ILE A 155 9.79 -9.88 -51.38
C ILE A 155 10.57 -10.06 -50.07
N SER A 156 11.15 -8.99 -49.55
CA SER A 156 11.80 -9.01 -48.23
C SER A 156 10.74 -9.09 -47.13
N LEU A 157 10.97 -9.96 -46.15
CA LEU A 157 10.21 -10.04 -44.90
C LEU A 157 11.14 -9.90 -43.68
N ASP A 158 12.32 -9.30 -43.89
CA ASP A 158 13.47 -9.33 -42.96
C ASP A 158 13.25 -8.54 -41.65
N GLN A 159 12.07 -7.92 -41.49
CA GLN A 159 11.59 -7.28 -40.26
C GLN A 159 10.83 -8.25 -39.33
N PHE A 160 10.73 -9.54 -39.70
CA PHE A 160 9.99 -10.57 -38.98
C PHE A 160 10.90 -11.76 -38.65
N ASP A 161 11.71 -11.62 -37.60
CA ASP A 161 12.73 -12.58 -37.14
C ASP A 161 12.25 -14.04 -36.94
N PHE A 162 10.93 -14.24 -36.83
CA PHE A 162 10.31 -15.57 -36.72
C PHE A 162 10.14 -16.30 -38.07
N ILE A 163 10.45 -15.68 -39.21
CA ILE A 163 10.31 -16.27 -40.55
C ILE A 163 11.65 -16.88 -40.99
N GLU A 164 11.68 -18.20 -41.17
CA GLU A 164 12.89 -18.93 -41.59
C GLU A 164 13.12 -18.87 -43.10
N SER A 165 12.04 -18.96 -43.89
CA SER A 165 12.11 -18.96 -45.36
C SER A 165 10.79 -18.57 -46.02
N ILE A 166 10.90 -18.02 -47.23
CA ILE A 166 9.80 -17.89 -48.19
C ILE A 166 9.87 -19.06 -49.16
N ASN A 167 8.77 -19.81 -49.26
CA ASN A 167 8.65 -21.06 -50.01
C ASN A 167 7.79 -20.91 -51.28
N GLY A 168 7.14 -19.76 -51.43
CA GLY A 168 6.27 -19.41 -52.55
C GLY A 168 5.40 -18.17 -52.26
N TYR A 169 4.48 -17.88 -53.18
CA TYR A 169 3.50 -16.80 -53.06
C TYR A 169 2.12 -17.26 -53.57
N VAL A 170 1.05 -16.65 -53.08
CA VAL A 170 -0.30 -16.80 -53.62
C VAL A 170 -0.59 -15.64 -54.57
N VAL A 171 -0.98 -15.96 -55.81
CA VAL A 171 -1.42 -14.97 -56.81
C VAL A 171 -2.71 -14.31 -56.35
N LYS A 172 -2.79 -12.98 -56.48
CA LYS A 172 -3.95 -12.20 -56.06
C LYS A 172 -5.24 -12.60 -56.79
N GLU A 173 -6.37 -12.45 -56.13
CA GLU A 173 -7.68 -12.66 -56.76
C GLU A 173 -7.92 -11.63 -57.89
N ASP A 174 -8.32 -12.13 -59.05
CA ASP A 174 -8.69 -11.34 -60.23
C ASP A 174 -9.81 -10.33 -59.89
N ALA A 175 -9.46 -9.04 -59.84
CA ALA A 175 -10.39 -7.95 -59.52
C ALA A 175 -10.33 -6.82 -60.57
N GLY A 176 -11.46 -6.55 -61.24
CA GLY A 176 -11.57 -5.49 -62.25
C GLY A 176 -10.59 -5.68 -63.42
N VAL A 177 -9.66 -4.75 -63.60
CA VAL A 177 -8.60 -4.81 -64.64
C VAL A 177 -7.36 -5.61 -64.20
N ALA A 178 -7.27 -5.97 -62.93
CA ALA A 178 -6.13 -6.65 -62.32
C ALA A 178 -6.20 -8.19 -62.48
N VAL A 179 -6.49 -8.67 -63.69
CA VAL A 179 -6.51 -10.11 -64.00
C VAL A 179 -5.11 -10.70 -64.16
N SER A 180 -4.92 -11.94 -63.69
CA SER A 180 -3.73 -12.78 -63.78
C SER A 180 -4.00 -13.98 -64.70
N ASN A 181 -3.33 -14.05 -65.85
CA ASN A 181 -3.64 -15.02 -66.89
C ASN A 181 -2.42 -15.44 -67.73
N PHE A 182 -2.59 -16.54 -68.46
CA PHE A 182 -1.59 -17.16 -69.33
C PHE A 182 -2.18 -17.50 -70.70
N THR A 183 -1.48 -17.13 -71.79
CA THR A 183 -1.92 -17.41 -73.17
C THR A 183 -0.72 -17.71 -74.08
N THR A 184 -0.85 -18.71 -74.93
CA THR A 184 0.13 -19.10 -75.95
C THR A 184 -0.52 -19.30 -77.31
N SER A 185 -0.10 -18.51 -78.31
CA SER A 185 -0.44 -18.66 -79.72
C SER A 185 0.71 -19.28 -80.52
N ILE A 186 0.39 -20.02 -81.58
CA ILE A 186 1.34 -20.65 -82.50
C ILE A 186 0.82 -20.65 -83.95
N GLU A 187 1.68 -20.35 -84.92
CA GLU A 187 1.38 -20.20 -86.35
C GLU A 187 2.26 -21.09 -87.24
N ASN A 188 1.66 -21.72 -88.25
CA ASN A 188 2.34 -22.47 -89.29
C ASN A 188 2.62 -21.57 -90.52
N ASP A 189 3.76 -20.86 -90.49
CA ASP A 189 4.15 -19.87 -91.49
C ASP A 189 4.87 -20.53 -92.69
N GLY A 190 4.06 -21.27 -93.47
CA GLY A 190 4.42 -21.76 -94.79
C GLY A 190 4.93 -23.21 -94.90
N LEU A 191 4.78 -24.06 -93.88
CA LEU A 191 5.25 -25.45 -93.97
C LEU A 191 4.35 -26.31 -94.88
N PRO A 192 4.90 -27.26 -95.67
CA PRO A 192 4.12 -28.13 -96.57
C PRO A 192 3.33 -29.24 -95.86
N SER A 193 3.40 -29.35 -94.54
CA SER A 193 2.60 -30.26 -93.72
C SER A 193 2.22 -29.61 -92.38
N SER A 194 1.38 -30.29 -91.59
CA SER A 194 0.90 -29.74 -90.32
C SER A 194 1.99 -29.73 -89.23
N ILE A 195 1.93 -28.73 -88.34
CA ILE A 195 2.50 -28.84 -86.99
C ILE A 195 1.56 -29.75 -86.20
N THR A 196 2.10 -30.65 -85.38
CA THR A 196 1.33 -31.65 -84.63
C THR A 196 1.70 -31.66 -83.15
N ASN A 197 0.76 -32.10 -82.32
CA ASN A 197 0.93 -32.31 -80.88
C ASN A 197 1.49 -31.08 -80.15
N PHE A 198 0.98 -29.89 -80.47
CA PHE A 198 1.37 -28.67 -79.77
C PHE A 198 0.93 -28.71 -78.31
N ALA A 199 1.83 -28.40 -77.40
CA ALA A 199 1.56 -28.14 -76.00
C ALA A 199 2.39 -26.96 -75.50
N SER A 200 1.75 -26.13 -74.67
CA SER A 200 2.37 -25.06 -73.89
C SER A 200 1.90 -25.18 -72.44
N THR A 201 2.82 -25.47 -71.52
CA THR A 201 2.50 -25.77 -70.13
C THR A 201 3.25 -24.84 -69.18
N LEU A 202 2.52 -24.03 -68.41
CA LEU A 202 3.06 -23.24 -67.31
C LEU A 202 3.15 -24.10 -66.05
N LYS A 203 4.33 -24.19 -65.43
CA LYS A 203 4.62 -25.05 -64.26
C LYS A 203 5.32 -24.26 -63.16
N THR A 204 5.14 -24.66 -61.90
CA THR A 204 5.82 -24.07 -60.74
C THR A 204 6.26 -25.16 -59.75
N SER A 205 7.29 -24.93 -58.94
CA SER A 205 7.72 -25.89 -57.90
C SER A 205 7.63 -25.31 -56.49
N ILE A 206 6.69 -25.82 -55.68
CA ILE A 206 6.55 -25.51 -54.25
C ILE A 206 7.15 -26.67 -53.47
N ASN A 207 8.05 -26.41 -52.51
CA ASN A 207 8.68 -27.44 -51.67
C ASN A 207 9.23 -28.64 -52.49
N SER A 208 9.95 -28.35 -53.57
CA SER A 208 10.47 -29.31 -54.57
C SER A 208 9.42 -30.15 -55.32
N THR A 209 8.13 -29.86 -55.20
CA THR A 209 7.04 -30.55 -55.91
C THR A 209 6.56 -29.70 -57.09
N SER A 210 6.68 -30.23 -58.31
CA SER A 210 6.28 -29.56 -59.55
C SER A 210 4.77 -29.68 -59.81
N THR A 211 4.10 -28.54 -59.97
CA THR A 211 2.66 -28.39 -60.23
C THR A 211 2.42 -27.66 -61.55
N THR A 212 1.52 -28.17 -62.39
CA THR A 212 1.04 -27.45 -63.59
C THR A 212 0.02 -26.38 -63.20
N LEU A 213 0.27 -25.14 -63.58
CA LEU A 213 -0.63 -24.00 -63.37
C LEU A 213 -1.62 -23.81 -64.51
N ALA A 214 -1.16 -24.02 -65.75
CA ALA A 214 -1.97 -23.93 -66.96
C ALA A 214 -1.38 -24.81 -68.06
N ASN A 215 -2.22 -25.32 -68.95
CA ASN A 215 -1.80 -26.12 -70.10
C ASN A 215 -2.70 -25.83 -71.31
N GLN A 216 -2.09 -25.53 -72.45
CA GLN A 216 -2.78 -25.18 -73.69
C GLN A 216 -2.25 -26.06 -74.82
N THR A 217 -3.12 -26.83 -75.47
CA THR A 217 -2.72 -27.90 -76.40
C THR A 217 -3.55 -27.87 -77.69
N GLN A 218 -2.91 -28.19 -78.83
CA GLN A 218 -3.57 -28.31 -80.12
C GLN A 218 -3.02 -29.51 -80.91
N ALA A 219 -3.91 -30.38 -81.37
CA ALA A 219 -3.52 -31.66 -82.01
C ALA A 219 -2.85 -31.47 -83.38
N SER A 220 -3.33 -30.54 -84.20
CA SER A 220 -2.78 -30.24 -85.53
C SER A 220 -3.02 -28.77 -85.92
N ILE A 221 -2.05 -28.17 -86.63
CA ILE A 221 -2.10 -26.80 -87.19
C ILE A 221 -1.61 -26.88 -88.65
N ALA A 222 -2.56 -26.79 -89.59
CA ALA A 222 -2.30 -26.85 -91.02
C ALA A 222 -1.55 -25.61 -91.53
N LYS A 223 -0.99 -25.70 -92.75
CA LYS A 223 -0.26 -24.61 -93.43
C LYS A 223 -1.05 -23.30 -93.43
N GLY A 224 -0.42 -22.20 -93.01
CA GLY A 224 -1.02 -20.87 -93.01
C GLY A 224 -2.16 -20.70 -92.01
N GLN A 225 -2.14 -21.44 -90.90
CA GLN A 225 -3.11 -21.33 -89.80
C GLN A 225 -2.42 -20.98 -88.48
N THR A 226 -3.14 -20.24 -87.64
CA THR A 226 -2.71 -19.82 -86.30
C THR A 226 -3.68 -20.39 -85.27
N PHE A 227 -3.17 -21.06 -84.25
CA PHE A 227 -3.93 -21.46 -83.06
C PHE A 227 -3.74 -20.40 -81.97
N SER A 228 -4.84 -19.80 -81.52
CA SER A 228 -4.87 -18.78 -80.47
C SER A 228 -5.96 -19.13 -79.44
N PRO A 229 -5.61 -19.80 -78.32
CA PRO A 229 -6.55 -20.22 -77.30
C PRO A 229 -7.04 -19.05 -76.44
N SER A 230 -8.14 -19.25 -75.72
CA SER A 230 -8.58 -18.35 -74.65
C SER A 230 -7.61 -18.40 -73.46
N ALA A 231 -7.28 -17.23 -72.90
CA ALA A 231 -6.39 -17.12 -71.76
C ALA A 231 -6.83 -17.96 -70.55
N SER A 232 -5.90 -18.72 -69.98
CA SER A 232 -6.10 -19.47 -68.72
C SER A 232 -5.89 -18.53 -67.54
N SER A 233 -6.88 -18.32 -66.68
CA SER A 233 -6.67 -17.57 -65.42
C SER A 233 -5.82 -18.39 -64.45
N ILE A 234 -4.97 -17.70 -63.70
CA ILE A 234 -4.15 -18.22 -62.60
C ILE A 234 -4.42 -17.45 -61.30
N SER A 235 -5.59 -16.80 -61.20
CA SER A 235 -6.15 -16.22 -59.96
C SER A 235 -6.08 -17.22 -58.80
N LYS A 236 -5.65 -16.75 -57.61
CA LYS A 236 -5.49 -17.58 -56.40
C LYS A 236 -4.53 -18.77 -56.52
N ALA A 237 -3.80 -18.92 -57.63
CA ALA A 237 -2.83 -19.99 -57.77
C ALA A 237 -1.64 -19.79 -56.81
N SER A 238 -1.24 -20.85 -56.12
CA SER A 238 0.04 -20.86 -55.41
C SER A 238 1.18 -21.07 -56.39
N ILE A 239 2.16 -20.17 -56.41
CA ILE A 239 3.44 -20.35 -57.09
C ILE A 239 4.53 -20.59 -56.04
N GLY A 240 5.49 -21.47 -56.35
CA GLY A 240 6.65 -21.72 -55.50
C GLY A 240 7.87 -20.93 -55.95
N ASN A 241 9.06 -21.35 -55.52
CA ASN A 241 10.32 -20.64 -55.79
C ASN A 241 10.88 -20.88 -57.21
N SER A 242 10.15 -21.58 -58.09
CA SER A 242 10.43 -21.64 -59.53
C SER A 242 9.14 -21.55 -60.35
N LEU A 243 9.22 -20.93 -61.53
CA LEU A 243 8.14 -20.82 -62.51
C LEU A 243 8.76 -21.03 -63.90
N THR A 244 8.23 -21.98 -64.68
CA THR A 244 8.71 -22.28 -66.04
C THR A 244 7.56 -22.40 -67.02
N MET A 245 7.85 -22.17 -68.29
CA MET A 245 6.94 -22.46 -69.39
C MET A 245 7.61 -23.46 -70.34
N ASP A 246 6.94 -24.58 -70.56
CA ASP A 246 7.44 -25.68 -71.38
C ASP A 246 6.65 -25.73 -72.70
N LEU A 247 7.34 -25.70 -73.84
CA LEU A 247 6.78 -25.82 -75.19
C LEU A 247 7.22 -27.12 -75.86
N SER A 248 6.31 -27.81 -76.56
CA SER A 248 6.63 -28.99 -77.39
C SER A 248 5.69 -29.14 -78.59
N PHE A 249 6.22 -29.57 -79.74
CA PHE A 249 5.48 -29.87 -80.98
C PHE A 249 6.36 -30.64 -81.99
N GLY A 250 5.74 -31.27 -83.01
CA GLY A 250 6.44 -31.97 -84.11
C GLY A 250 5.81 -31.71 -85.49
N LEU A 251 6.30 -32.37 -86.54
CA LEU A 251 5.87 -32.16 -87.95
C LEU A 251 5.39 -33.46 -88.64
N GLU A 252 4.47 -33.31 -89.60
CA GLU A 252 3.78 -34.40 -90.33
C GLU A 252 4.49 -34.87 -91.65
N SER A 253 4.15 -36.05 -92.19
CA SER A 253 4.82 -36.73 -93.34
C SER A 253 3.84 -37.29 -94.42
N LEU A 254 4.33 -37.60 -95.65
CA LEU A 254 3.54 -37.74 -96.91
C LEU A 254 3.92 -38.98 -97.79
N THR A 255 3.10 -39.45 -98.79
CA THR A 255 3.24 -40.77 -99.54
C THR A 255 2.80 -40.89 -101.06
N ALA A 256 3.65 -41.33 -102.06
CA ALA A 256 3.38 -41.78 -103.50
C ALA A 256 4.64 -42.40 -104.25
N GLY A 257 4.76 -42.95 -105.50
CA GLY A 257 3.95 -43.40 -106.70
C GLY A 257 4.83 -43.84 -107.97
N SER A 258 4.33 -44.57 -109.04
CA SER A 258 5.13 -45.10 -110.26
C SER A 258 4.37 -45.78 -111.49
N SER A 259 5.02 -46.09 -112.67
CA SER A 259 4.44 -46.77 -113.91
C SER A 259 5.42 -47.41 -115.01
N GLU A 260 4.93 -48.08 -116.12
CA GLU A 260 5.67 -48.87 -117.20
C GLU A 260 5.48 -48.39 -118.70
N GLU A 261 6.45 -48.66 -119.62
CA GLU A 261 6.48 -48.29 -121.07
C GLU A 261 7.19 -49.34 -122.00
N THR A 262 6.94 -49.32 -123.33
CA THR A 262 7.66 -50.13 -124.38
C THR A 262 8.61 -49.27 -125.22
N LEU A 263 9.87 -49.68 -125.43
CA LEU A 263 10.92 -48.82 -126.01
C LEU A 263 11.55 -49.25 -127.36
N PHE A 264 11.50 -50.53 -127.77
CA PHE A 264 12.11 -50.98 -129.05
C PHE A 264 11.44 -52.23 -129.64
N SER A 265 11.41 -52.38 -130.97
CA SER A 265 10.98 -53.62 -131.65
C SER A 265 11.41 -53.75 -133.12
N TYR A 266 11.51 -55.00 -133.59
CA TYR A 266 11.62 -55.38 -135.01
C TYR A 266 10.78 -56.62 -135.29
N THR A 267 9.86 -56.55 -136.25
CA THR A 267 8.83 -57.59 -136.47
C THR A 267 8.78 -58.17 -137.89
N SER A 268 9.61 -57.67 -138.82
CA SER A 268 9.54 -57.98 -140.25
C SER A 268 10.35 -59.21 -140.69
N ALA A 269 10.44 -60.25 -139.86
CA ALA A 269 11.19 -61.46 -140.14
C ALA A 269 10.33 -62.52 -140.85
N THR A 270 10.69 -62.87 -142.09
CA THR A 270 9.93 -63.78 -142.98
C THR A 270 10.58 -65.15 -143.20
N SER A 271 11.90 -65.27 -142.98
CA SER A 271 12.63 -66.52 -143.10
C SER A 271 12.69 -67.26 -141.77
N VAL A 272 13.01 -68.56 -141.81
CA VAL A 272 13.13 -69.39 -140.60
C VAL A 272 14.43 -70.18 -140.59
N THR A 273 14.98 -70.35 -139.39
CA THR A 273 16.20 -71.10 -139.07
C THR A 273 15.99 -71.84 -137.74
N GLY A 274 16.84 -72.80 -137.37
CA GLY A 274 16.79 -73.35 -136.00
C GLY A 274 17.15 -72.26 -134.97
N TRP A 275 16.59 -72.29 -133.76
CA TRP A 275 16.94 -71.30 -132.72
C TRP A 275 18.32 -71.52 -132.10
N THR A 276 18.95 -72.67 -132.36
CA THR A 276 20.31 -72.99 -131.92
C THR A 276 21.27 -71.89 -132.33
N ASN A 277 22.05 -71.37 -131.37
CA ASN A 277 22.96 -70.24 -131.57
C ASN A 277 22.28 -68.92 -132.03
N GLY A 278 20.99 -68.72 -131.74
CA GLY A 278 20.27 -67.47 -132.01
C GLY A 278 20.67 -66.30 -131.11
N TRP A 279 21.15 -65.19 -131.68
CA TRP A 279 21.53 -63.97 -130.95
C TRP A 279 21.20 -62.68 -131.73
N GLN A 280 21.07 -61.56 -131.02
CA GLN A 280 20.67 -60.25 -131.57
C GLN A 280 21.21 -59.09 -130.74
N LYS A 281 21.60 -58.00 -131.39
CA LYS A 281 21.98 -56.71 -130.79
C LYS A 281 20.77 -55.77 -130.58
N PHE A 282 20.77 -55.00 -129.48
CA PHE A 282 19.78 -53.95 -129.16
C PHE A 282 20.38 -52.80 -128.32
N SER A 283 19.62 -51.73 -128.11
CA SER A 283 19.94 -50.60 -127.22
C SER A 283 18.66 -49.92 -126.72
N LEU A 284 18.72 -49.17 -125.60
CA LEU A 284 17.58 -48.42 -125.07
C LEU A 284 17.61 -46.93 -125.44
N SER A 285 16.41 -46.33 -125.49
CA SER A 285 16.16 -44.90 -125.74
C SER A 285 16.01 -44.05 -124.46
N LYS A 286 15.74 -44.68 -123.31
CA LYS A 286 15.74 -44.08 -121.97
C LYS A 286 16.54 -44.99 -121.02
N THR A 287 17.13 -44.42 -119.98
CA THR A 287 17.74 -45.22 -118.90
C THR A 287 16.65 -45.77 -117.98
N GLY A 288 16.66 -47.08 -117.71
CA GLY A 288 15.63 -47.76 -116.91
C GLY A 288 15.91 -49.26 -116.77
N SER A 289 15.11 -49.97 -115.99
CA SER A 289 15.21 -51.44 -115.86
C SER A 289 14.38 -52.18 -116.91
N LEU A 290 14.86 -53.31 -117.41
CA LEU A 290 14.07 -54.14 -118.34
C LEU A 290 12.89 -54.83 -117.63
N SER A 291 11.73 -54.83 -118.28
CA SER A 291 10.53 -55.60 -117.90
C SER A 291 10.45 -56.95 -118.64
N LYS A 292 10.55 -56.93 -119.98
CA LYS A 292 10.56 -58.14 -120.83
C LYS A 292 11.22 -57.91 -122.19
N ILE A 293 11.64 -59.01 -122.82
CA ILE A 293 11.95 -59.11 -124.25
C ILE A 293 11.03 -60.18 -124.87
N ILE A 294 10.49 -59.94 -126.07
CA ILE A 294 9.55 -60.88 -126.74
C ILE A 294 10.18 -61.35 -128.05
N LEU A 295 10.21 -62.65 -128.35
CA LEU A 295 10.71 -63.23 -129.62
C LEU A 295 9.64 -64.05 -130.35
N LYS A 296 9.85 -64.38 -131.64
CA LYS A 296 8.95 -65.25 -132.41
C LYS A 296 9.56 -66.63 -132.70
N LEU A 297 8.91 -67.69 -132.20
CA LEU A 297 9.42 -69.07 -132.16
C LEU A 297 8.34 -70.09 -132.59
N SER A 298 8.75 -71.30 -132.99
CA SER A 298 7.85 -72.48 -133.14
C SER A 298 8.60 -73.78 -132.90
N ASN A 299 7.92 -74.82 -132.40
CA ASN A 299 8.49 -76.15 -132.18
C ASN A 299 7.65 -77.24 -132.87
N ALA A 300 8.08 -77.68 -134.05
CA ALA A 300 7.39 -78.75 -134.79
C ALA A 300 7.80 -80.17 -134.36
N ALA A 301 8.59 -80.36 -133.30
CA ALA A 301 8.91 -81.69 -132.81
C ALA A 301 7.69 -82.33 -132.11
N PRO A 302 7.37 -83.60 -132.40
CA PRO A 302 6.15 -84.23 -131.89
C PRO A 302 6.23 -84.66 -130.41
N ALA A 303 7.45 -84.84 -129.87
CA ALA A 303 7.69 -85.49 -128.59
C ALA A 303 8.69 -84.76 -127.66
N SER A 304 9.11 -83.54 -128.01
CA SER A 304 10.21 -82.83 -127.36
C SER A 304 9.84 -81.40 -127.02
N ASP A 305 9.83 -81.08 -125.72
CA ASP A 305 9.70 -79.71 -125.19
C ASP A 305 11.11 -79.16 -124.92
N TYR A 306 11.31 -77.84 -125.06
CA TYR A 306 12.61 -77.19 -124.92
C TYR A 306 12.53 -76.00 -123.96
N ASN A 307 13.39 -75.96 -122.95
CA ASN A 307 13.50 -74.84 -122.00
C ASN A 307 14.51 -73.83 -122.53
N LEU A 308 14.08 -72.59 -122.77
CA LEU A 308 14.93 -71.52 -123.30
C LEU A 308 15.03 -70.35 -122.32
N ALA A 309 16.18 -69.66 -122.30
CA ALA A 309 16.31 -68.35 -121.66
C ALA A 309 17.14 -67.40 -122.53
N LEU A 310 16.93 -66.09 -122.34
CA LEU A 310 17.74 -65.05 -122.96
C LEU A 310 18.84 -64.61 -121.99
N TYR A 311 20.09 -64.75 -122.43
CA TYR A 311 21.25 -64.25 -121.73
C TYR A 311 21.71 -62.94 -122.38
N ILE A 312 21.84 -61.90 -121.57
CA ILE A 312 22.24 -60.56 -122.01
C ILE A 312 23.75 -60.37 -121.82
N TYR A 313 24.41 -59.83 -122.83
CA TYR A 313 25.82 -59.48 -122.86
C TYR A 313 26.00 -58.02 -123.26
N THR A 314 27.12 -57.41 -122.85
CA THR A 314 27.49 -56.01 -123.13
C THR A 314 28.68 -55.90 -124.10
N THR A 315 29.20 -57.01 -124.61
CA THR A 315 30.42 -57.06 -125.43
C THR A 315 30.30 -58.17 -126.47
N ASP A 316 30.71 -57.87 -127.71
CA ASP A 316 30.93 -58.81 -128.79
C ASP A 316 32.44 -58.92 -129.02
N ASN A 317 33.01 -60.10 -128.83
CA ASN A 317 34.45 -60.35 -128.89
C ASN A 317 34.94 -60.74 -130.29
N ASP A 318 34.02 -61.07 -131.21
CA ASP A 318 34.32 -61.51 -132.57
C ASP A 318 33.20 -61.06 -133.51
N ALA A 319 33.26 -59.79 -133.92
CA ALA A 319 32.30 -59.19 -134.83
C ALA A 319 32.25 -59.88 -136.22
N SER A 320 33.29 -60.64 -136.60
CA SER A 320 33.39 -61.32 -137.90
C SER A 320 32.59 -62.62 -137.97
N SER A 321 32.39 -63.26 -136.82
CA SER A 321 31.65 -64.51 -136.67
C SER A 321 30.16 -64.29 -136.39
N ALA A 322 29.33 -65.15 -136.97
CA ALA A 322 27.93 -65.31 -136.62
C ALA A 322 27.68 -66.39 -135.54
N ASN A 323 28.72 -67.14 -135.13
CA ASN A 323 28.62 -68.16 -134.09
C ASN A 323 28.81 -67.51 -132.70
N PRO A 324 27.76 -67.41 -131.86
CA PRO A 324 27.80 -66.71 -130.58
C PRO A 324 28.83 -67.28 -129.59
N ASN A 325 29.32 -68.51 -129.80
CA ASN A 325 30.35 -69.13 -128.97
C ASN A 325 31.74 -68.47 -129.12
N SER A 326 32.04 -67.78 -130.24
CA SER A 326 33.22 -66.90 -130.32
C SER A 326 32.92 -65.44 -129.92
N LYS A 327 31.66 -65.02 -129.99
CA LYS A 327 31.22 -63.65 -129.68
C LYS A 327 31.09 -63.38 -128.18
N PHE A 328 30.48 -64.29 -127.42
CA PHE A 328 30.01 -64.06 -126.04
C PHE A 328 30.72 -64.99 -125.05
N THR A 329 32.03 -64.75 -124.88
CA THR A 329 32.92 -65.53 -124.01
C THR A 329 32.93 -65.05 -122.55
N SER A 330 32.36 -63.87 -122.26
CA SER A 330 32.25 -63.31 -120.91
C SER A 330 31.08 -63.91 -120.11
N SER A 331 31.00 -63.60 -118.82
CA SER A 331 29.77 -63.81 -118.04
C SER A 331 28.64 -62.91 -118.57
N PRO A 332 27.37 -63.38 -118.53
CA PRO A 332 26.23 -62.56 -118.91
C PRO A 332 26.04 -61.39 -117.93
N TYR A 333 25.73 -60.21 -118.47
CA TYR A 333 25.30 -59.04 -117.70
C TYR A 333 23.96 -59.29 -117.01
N ASP A 334 23.04 -59.98 -117.69
CA ASP A 334 21.72 -60.33 -117.13
C ASP A 334 21.12 -61.59 -117.76
N LYS A 335 20.03 -62.08 -117.19
CA LYS A 335 19.32 -63.28 -117.66
C LYS A 335 17.81 -63.11 -117.49
N SER A 336 17.03 -63.54 -118.48
CA SER A 336 15.58 -63.64 -118.34
C SER A 336 15.16 -64.79 -117.43
N ASN A 337 13.88 -64.82 -117.04
CA ASN A 337 13.23 -66.05 -116.61
C ASN A 337 13.33 -67.12 -117.73
N THR A 338 13.36 -68.40 -117.35
CA THR A 338 13.36 -69.53 -118.29
C THR A 338 11.94 -69.82 -118.77
N VAL A 339 11.76 -70.15 -120.05
CA VAL A 339 10.47 -70.33 -120.71
C VAL A 339 10.46 -71.66 -121.47
N THR A 340 9.45 -72.51 -121.22
CA THR A 340 9.29 -73.81 -121.89
C THR A 340 8.53 -73.68 -123.21
N ILE A 341 9.17 -74.03 -124.32
CA ILE A 341 8.55 -74.17 -125.64
C ILE A 341 8.11 -75.62 -125.82
N ASN A 342 6.83 -75.88 -125.64
CA ASN A 342 6.26 -77.22 -125.71
C ASN A 342 6.37 -77.84 -127.12
N ARG A 343 6.27 -79.17 -127.19
CA ARG A 343 6.13 -79.96 -128.42
C ARG A 343 4.91 -79.51 -129.23
N ASN A 344 5.02 -79.55 -130.55
CA ASN A 344 3.99 -79.10 -131.52
C ASN A 344 3.54 -77.62 -131.37
N THR A 345 4.29 -76.75 -130.67
CA THR A 345 3.98 -75.31 -130.58
C THR A 345 4.06 -74.64 -131.97
N ALA A 346 2.93 -74.12 -132.44
CA ALA A 346 2.84 -73.32 -133.67
C ALA A 346 3.61 -71.99 -133.55
N ALA A 347 3.80 -71.29 -134.68
CA ALA A 347 4.58 -70.05 -134.73
C ALA A 347 3.88 -68.88 -134.01
N GLY A 348 4.43 -68.45 -132.89
CA GLY A 348 3.87 -67.39 -132.04
C GLY A 348 4.94 -66.52 -131.37
N GLU A 349 4.47 -65.46 -130.70
CA GLU A 349 5.32 -64.64 -129.83
C GLU A 349 5.52 -65.33 -128.47
N VAL A 350 6.71 -65.18 -127.90
CA VAL A 350 7.13 -65.77 -126.62
C VAL A 350 7.82 -64.69 -125.79
N GLU A 351 7.30 -64.45 -124.58
CA GLU A 351 7.79 -63.40 -123.68
C GLU A 351 8.83 -63.93 -122.69
N PHE A 352 9.96 -63.23 -122.58
CA PHE A 352 11.06 -63.51 -121.67
C PHE A 352 11.19 -62.33 -120.68
N HIS A 353 10.61 -62.48 -119.50
CA HIS A 353 10.60 -61.45 -118.46
C HIS A 353 11.95 -61.30 -117.74
N PHE A 354 12.21 -60.09 -117.26
CA PHE A 354 13.37 -59.73 -116.44
C PHE A 354 12.90 -59.29 -115.05
N SER A 355 13.49 -59.89 -114.01
CA SER A 355 13.16 -59.65 -112.60
C SER A 355 14.35 -59.08 -111.82
N SER A 356 15.47 -58.80 -112.51
CA SER A 356 16.75 -58.40 -111.92
C SER A 356 16.78 -56.98 -111.36
N GLY A 357 15.84 -56.12 -111.78
CA GLY A 357 15.82 -54.69 -111.46
C GLY A 357 17.00 -53.88 -112.02
N LYS A 358 17.93 -54.51 -112.75
CA LYS A 358 19.18 -53.86 -113.21
C LYS A 358 18.89 -52.69 -114.16
N THR A 359 19.62 -51.60 -113.97
CA THR A 359 19.54 -50.40 -114.81
C THR A 359 20.29 -50.59 -116.13
N TYR A 360 19.57 -50.45 -117.23
CA TYR A 360 20.11 -50.40 -118.59
C TYR A 360 20.22 -48.94 -119.02
N ASN A 361 21.38 -48.55 -119.54
CA ASN A 361 21.68 -47.15 -119.85
C ASN A 361 21.41 -46.83 -121.32
N VAL A 362 20.83 -45.65 -121.57
CA VAL A 362 20.67 -45.09 -122.91
C VAL A 362 22.02 -45.04 -123.66
N GLY A 363 22.01 -45.34 -124.96
CA GLY A 363 23.20 -45.31 -125.81
C GLY A 363 24.19 -46.48 -125.65
N THR A 364 23.98 -47.39 -124.69
CA THR A 364 24.78 -48.61 -124.54
C THR A 364 24.28 -49.72 -125.48
N ASN A 365 25.20 -50.46 -126.11
CA ASN A 365 24.88 -51.63 -126.92
C ASN A 365 24.79 -52.88 -126.02
N TYR A 366 23.69 -53.61 -126.14
CA TYR A 366 23.45 -54.89 -125.47
C TYR A 366 23.18 -55.98 -126.51
N TYR A 367 23.36 -57.25 -126.13
CA TYR A 367 23.18 -58.40 -127.01
C TYR A 367 22.44 -59.48 -126.26
N PHE A 368 21.34 -60.02 -126.79
CA PHE A 368 20.70 -61.21 -126.24
C PHE A 368 21.11 -62.46 -127.02
N TRP A 369 21.36 -63.57 -126.32
CA TRP A 369 21.61 -64.91 -126.89
C TRP A 369 20.62 -65.90 -126.27
N ILE A 370 19.86 -66.58 -127.14
CA ILE A 370 18.96 -67.69 -126.79
C ILE A 370 19.80 -68.92 -126.42
N LYS A 371 19.63 -69.43 -125.20
CA LYS A 371 20.25 -70.68 -124.75
C LYS A 371 19.21 -71.68 -124.28
N GLU A 372 19.51 -72.96 -124.50
CA GLU A 372 18.79 -74.09 -123.91
C GLU A 372 19.22 -74.28 -122.44
N GLU A 373 18.24 -74.39 -121.56
CA GLU A 373 18.40 -74.37 -120.09
C GLU A 373 18.05 -75.72 -119.46
N GLY A 374 18.97 -76.28 -118.69
CA GLY A 374 18.81 -77.60 -118.09
C GLY A 374 18.82 -78.73 -119.11
N VAL A 375 18.19 -79.87 -118.77
CA VAL A 375 18.17 -81.06 -119.62
C VAL A 375 17.19 -80.86 -120.78
N ASN A 376 17.73 -80.70 -122.00
CA ASN A 376 16.96 -80.55 -123.23
C ASN A 376 17.12 -81.77 -124.15
N PRO A 377 16.11 -82.16 -124.94
CA PRO A 377 16.20 -83.32 -125.83
C PRO A 377 17.20 -83.11 -126.97
N ALA A 378 18.03 -84.13 -127.25
CA ALA A 378 18.97 -84.12 -128.36
C ALA A 378 18.29 -83.72 -129.68
N GLY A 379 18.94 -82.85 -130.48
CA GLY A 379 18.32 -82.10 -131.57
C GLY A 379 17.49 -82.95 -132.54
N THR A 380 16.16 -82.81 -132.44
CA THR A 380 15.18 -83.61 -133.20
C THR A 380 14.85 -83.03 -134.58
N GLY A 381 15.12 -81.74 -134.78
CA GLY A 381 14.65 -81.01 -135.95
C GLY A 381 13.21 -80.53 -135.80
N GLY A 382 12.86 -79.46 -136.53
CA GLY A 382 11.53 -78.84 -136.47
C GLY A 382 11.42 -77.62 -135.53
N GLN A 383 12.43 -77.35 -134.72
CA GLN A 383 12.59 -76.09 -133.98
C GLN A 383 12.82 -74.93 -134.95
N LYS A 384 12.13 -73.79 -134.77
CA LYS A 384 12.27 -72.61 -135.64
C LYS A 384 12.28 -71.29 -134.87
N LEU A 385 13.14 -70.40 -135.36
CA LEU A 385 13.30 -68.99 -135.03
C LEU A 385 13.02 -68.17 -136.29
N TYR A 386 12.32 -67.05 -136.14
CA TYR A 386 12.04 -66.13 -137.26
C TYR A 386 13.16 -65.10 -137.44
N ILE A 387 13.75 -65.08 -138.64
CA ILE A 387 14.93 -64.29 -138.97
C ILE A 387 14.77 -63.56 -140.33
N ASN A 388 15.50 -62.46 -140.52
CA ASN A 388 15.77 -61.86 -141.82
C ASN A 388 17.28 -62.02 -142.12
N SER A 389 17.61 -62.81 -143.14
CA SER A 389 19.00 -63.16 -143.50
C SER A 389 19.78 -62.07 -144.25
N SER A 390 19.18 -60.91 -144.51
CA SER A 390 19.81 -59.77 -145.20
C SER A 390 20.53 -58.78 -144.27
N GLU A 391 20.70 -59.13 -142.99
CA GLU A 391 21.16 -58.25 -141.91
C GLU A 391 22.32 -58.91 -141.15
N ASN A 392 23.13 -58.14 -140.41
CA ASN A 392 24.31 -58.64 -139.69
C ASN A 392 24.40 -58.23 -138.20
N ASP A 393 23.34 -57.64 -137.64
CA ASP A 393 23.26 -57.26 -136.22
C ASP A 393 22.72 -58.37 -135.29
N GLY A 394 22.49 -59.55 -135.86
CA GLY A 394 22.12 -60.80 -135.19
C GLY A 394 22.60 -62.00 -136.00
N GLY A 395 22.28 -63.20 -135.53
CA GLY A 395 22.51 -64.43 -136.27
C GLY A 395 21.86 -65.64 -135.61
N SER A 396 21.79 -66.75 -136.33
CA SER A 396 21.39 -68.06 -135.78
C SER A 396 21.84 -69.20 -136.69
N GLY A 397 22.01 -70.41 -136.14
CA GLY A 397 22.58 -71.54 -136.89
C GLY A 397 23.95 -71.22 -137.51
N ASN A 398 24.76 -70.40 -136.83
CA ASN A 398 26.06 -69.88 -137.29
C ASN A 398 26.01 -69.04 -138.60
N ASN A 399 24.86 -68.47 -138.95
CA ASN A 399 24.68 -67.54 -140.08
C ASN A 399 24.16 -66.19 -139.57
N PHE A 400 24.53 -65.09 -140.23
CA PHE A 400 24.05 -63.74 -139.88
C PHE A 400 22.56 -63.53 -140.25
N GLY A 401 21.87 -62.68 -139.49
CA GLY A 401 20.50 -62.25 -139.76
C GLY A 401 19.78 -61.66 -138.55
N ARG A 402 18.86 -60.70 -138.75
CA ARG A 402 18.11 -60.04 -137.67
C ARG A 402 16.95 -60.89 -137.19
N ILE A 403 16.86 -61.10 -135.88
CA ILE A 403 15.80 -61.86 -135.20
C ILE A 403 14.58 -60.97 -134.91
N TYR A 404 13.36 -61.53 -134.98
CA TYR A 404 12.13 -60.88 -134.53
C TYR A 404 12.16 -60.56 -133.01
N HIS A 405 11.98 -59.30 -132.58
CA HIS A 405 12.00 -58.93 -131.14
C HIS A 405 11.20 -57.67 -130.70
N LYS A 406 10.90 -57.52 -129.39
CA LYS A 406 10.29 -56.32 -128.69
C LYS A 406 10.84 -56.14 -127.25
N ILE A 407 10.84 -54.92 -126.63
CA ILE A 407 11.54 -54.58 -125.33
C ILE A 407 10.85 -53.45 -124.46
N ASN A 408 10.81 -53.54 -123.10
CA ASN A 408 10.00 -52.69 -122.13
C ASN A 408 10.72 -52.17 -120.80
N THR A 409 10.25 -51.08 -120.11
CA THR A 409 10.86 -50.36 -118.90
C THR A 409 9.94 -49.53 -117.91
N LEU A 410 10.41 -48.86 -116.79
CA LEU A 410 9.64 -48.23 -115.63
C LEU A 410 10.13 -46.83 -115.00
N THR A 411 9.30 -45.96 -114.31
CA THR A 411 9.63 -44.61 -113.63
C THR A 411 8.66 -44.04 -112.47
N GLY A 412 8.92 -42.87 -111.75
CA GLY A 412 8.12 -42.27 -110.58
C GLY A 412 8.23 -40.72 -110.15
N ASP A 413 7.72 -40.27 -108.94
CA ASP A 413 7.07 -38.92 -108.57
C ASP A 413 7.75 -37.82 -107.62
N LEU A 414 7.09 -36.65 -107.32
CA LEU A 414 7.57 -35.37 -106.65
C LEU A 414 6.61 -34.55 -105.69
N ILE A 415 7.08 -33.48 -104.97
CA ILE A 415 6.33 -32.51 -104.07
C ILE A 415 6.66 -31.02 -104.36
N THR A 416 5.77 -30.05 -104.05
CA THR A 416 5.98 -28.57 -104.21
C THR A 416 6.09 -27.76 -102.88
N ILE A 417 6.95 -26.74 -102.87
CA ILE A 417 7.02 -25.58 -101.94
C ILE A 417 6.65 -24.31 -102.74
N SER A 418 5.80 -23.43 -102.20
CA SER A 418 5.26 -22.26 -102.91
C SER A 418 6.12 -21.00 -102.75
N ALA A 419 6.05 -20.11 -103.73
CA ALA A 419 6.66 -18.78 -103.67
C ALA A 419 6.18 -18.01 -102.41
N GLY A 420 7.13 -17.52 -101.61
CA GLY A 420 6.84 -16.80 -100.36
C GLY A 420 6.74 -17.67 -99.09
N ASP A 421 6.72 -19.00 -99.18
CA ASP A 421 6.70 -19.89 -97.99
C ASP A 421 7.93 -19.66 -97.10
N LYS A 422 7.74 -19.13 -95.88
CA LYS A 422 8.86 -18.79 -94.98
C LYS A 422 9.49 -20.01 -94.29
N MET A 423 8.78 -21.14 -94.29
CA MET A 423 9.14 -22.37 -93.57
C MET A 423 9.41 -22.13 -92.07
N GLN A 424 8.56 -21.31 -91.45
CA GLN A 424 8.69 -20.84 -90.08
C GLN A 424 7.54 -21.31 -89.20
N ILE A 425 7.79 -21.35 -87.90
CA ILE A 425 6.76 -21.45 -86.87
C ILE A 425 6.80 -20.17 -86.04
N GLY A 426 5.73 -19.39 -86.07
CA GLY A 426 5.55 -18.23 -85.18
C GLY A 426 5.00 -18.69 -83.84
N ILE A 427 5.50 -18.13 -82.74
CA ILE A 427 5.02 -18.40 -81.38
C ILE A 427 4.93 -17.08 -80.61
N SER A 428 3.75 -16.76 -80.07
CA SER A 428 3.46 -15.54 -79.33
C SER A 428 2.85 -15.87 -77.97
N ASN A 429 3.34 -15.26 -76.90
CA ASN A 429 2.98 -15.60 -75.52
C ASN A 429 2.74 -14.38 -74.66
N GLN A 430 1.81 -14.52 -73.72
CA GLN A 430 1.53 -13.54 -72.68
C GLN A 430 1.25 -14.24 -71.36
N LEU A 431 2.16 -14.05 -70.39
CA LEU A 431 1.91 -14.29 -68.97
C LEU A 431 1.73 -12.95 -68.26
N LYS A 432 0.69 -12.83 -67.43
CA LYS A 432 0.46 -11.72 -66.51
C LYS A 432 0.08 -12.26 -65.14
N ILE A 433 0.72 -11.76 -64.09
CA ILE A 433 0.33 -11.92 -62.68
C ILE A 433 0.19 -10.52 -62.11
N SER A 434 -1.02 -10.14 -61.74
CA SER A 434 -1.38 -8.76 -61.38
C SER A 434 -0.90 -8.33 -59.99
N GLY A 435 -0.58 -9.28 -59.13
CA GLY A 435 -0.01 -9.06 -57.81
C GLY A 435 0.05 -10.33 -56.98
N PHE A 436 0.62 -10.22 -55.78
CA PHE A 436 0.65 -11.29 -54.79
C PHE A 436 -0.21 -10.90 -53.58
N ASP A 437 -0.93 -11.87 -53.03
CA ASP A 437 -1.83 -11.70 -51.90
C ASP A 437 -1.14 -12.02 -50.57
N SER A 438 -0.31 -13.07 -50.59
CA SER A 438 0.41 -13.58 -49.43
C SER A 438 1.68 -14.34 -49.86
N ALA A 439 2.67 -14.41 -48.96
CA ALA A 439 3.85 -15.27 -49.05
C ALA A 439 3.60 -16.56 -48.27
N LEU A 440 4.00 -17.70 -48.84
CA LEU A 440 3.98 -18.99 -48.15
C LEU A 440 5.31 -19.14 -47.40
N VAL A 441 5.27 -19.22 -46.07
CA VAL A 441 6.45 -19.12 -45.21
C VAL A 441 6.61 -20.30 -44.26
N SER A 442 7.86 -20.61 -43.92
CA SER A 442 8.21 -21.43 -42.74
C SER A 442 8.53 -20.52 -41.56
N ILE A 443 8.03 -20.88 -40.38
CA ILE A 443 8.11 -20.09 -39.15
C ILE A 443 8.85 -20.88 -38.07
N ALA A 444 9.80 -20.21 -37.39
CA ALA A 444 10.57 -20.75 -36.27
C ALA A 444 9.77 -20.76 -34.95
N GLU A 445 10.12 -21.64 -34.02
CA GLU A 445 9.60 -21.54 -32.65
C GLU A 445 10.13 -20.27 -31.97
N THR A 446 9.22 -19.36 -31.61
CA THR A 446 9.56 -18.00 -31.20
C THR A 446 8.83 -17.62 -29.91
N ASN A 447 9.59 -17.27 -28.87
CA ASN A 447 9.05 -16.69 -27.64
C ASN A 447 8.64 -15.24 -27.88
N ILE A 448 7.39 -14.90 -27.59
CA ILE A 448 6.92 -13.51 -27.58
C ILE A 448 7.33 -12.88 -26.24
N PRO A 449 8.07 -11.75 -26.23
CA PRO A 449 8.41 -11.08 -24.98
C PRO A 449 7.15 -10.49 -24.33
N ILE A 450 6.85 -10.96 -23.12
CA ILE A 450 5.84 -10.37 -22.25
C ILE A 450 6.58 -9.69 -21.09
N ASP A 451 6.44 -8.37 -20.99
CA ASP A 451 6.89 -7.57 -19.86
C ASP A 451 5.64 -7.07 -19.12
N ILE A 452 5.54 -7.35 -17.82
CA ILE A 452 4.33 -7.09 -17.02
C ILE A 452 4.67 -6.12 -15.87
N PRO A 453 3.90 -5.04 -15.68
CA PRO A 453 4.10 -4.14 -14.55
C PRO A 453 3.95 -4.87 -13.20
N GLU A 454 4.91 -4.65 -12.30
CA GLU A 454 4.90 -5.19 -10.94
C GLU A 454 3.66 -4.71 -10.15
N VAL A 455 2.76 -5.63 -9.78
CA VAL A 455 1.66 -5.34 -8.85
C VAL A 455 2.20 -5.30 -7.42
N LYS A 456 2.37 -4.10 -6.87
CA LYS A 456 3.01 -3.84 -5.58
C LYS A 456 1.99 -3.79 -4.44
N PHE A 457 2.42 -4.25 -3.26
CA PHE A 457 1.63 -4.13 -2.04
C PHE A 457 1.82 -2.76 -1.36
N PRO A 458 0.84 -2.28 -0.56
CA PRO A 458 0.99 -1.07 0.23
C PRO A 458 2.18 -1.16 1.19
N ALA A 459 3.03 -0.13 1.21
CA ALA A 459 4.25 -0.11 2.04
C ALA A 459 4.00 0.06 3.54
N SER A 460 2.75 0.19 3.98
CA SER A 460 2.34 0.39 5.38
C SER A 460 2.19 -0.90 6.19
N ILE A 461 2.16 -2.07 5.54
CA ILE A 461 2.02 -3.38 6.19
C ILE A 461 3.01 -4.35 5.54
N GLU A 462 3.92 -4.92 6.33
CA GLU A 462 4.86 -5.94 5.86
C GLU A 462 4.21 -7.33 5.94
N ILE A 463 3.60 -7.78 4.85
CA ILE A 463 2.85 -9.04 4.76
C ILE A 463 3.80 -10.22 4.48
N PHE A 464 3.56 -11.36 5.10
CA PHE A 464 4.33 -12.61 4.89
C PHE A 464 3.47 -13.74 4.32
N SER A 465 2.30 -13.96 4.93
CA SER A 465 1.36 -15.03 4.56
C SER A 465 -0.07 -14.66 4.98
N GLY A 466 -1.05 -15.49 4.64
CA GLY A 466 -2.42 -15.34 5.13
C GLY A 466 -3.39 -16.37 4.52
N LYS A 467 -4.66 -16.25 4.88
CA LYS A 467 -5.77 -17.04 4.34
C LYS A 467 -6.89 -16.09 3.92
N LEU A 468 -7.36 -16.22 2.69
CA LEU A 468 -8.46 -15.41 2.17
C LEU A 468 -9.81 -15.88 2.73
N ILE A 469 -10.71 -14.94 3.03
CA ILE A 469 -12.03 -15.24 3.60
C ILE A 469 -12.91 -16.08 2.64
N SER A 470 -13.94 -16.75 3.16
CA SER A 470 -14.84 -17.60 2.37
C SER A 470 -16.21 -17.75 3.05
N PRO A 471 -17.31 -17.23 2.47
CA PRO A 471 -17.37 -16.39 1.27
C PRO A 471 -16.85 -14.97 1.54
N SER A 472 -16.32 -14.31 0.51
CA SER A 472 -16.09 -12.86 0.47
C SER A 472 -17.29 -12.10 -0.13
N ALA A 473 -17.12 -10.80 -0.37
CA ALA A 473 -18.09 -9.99 -1.11
C ALA A 473 -17.80 -10.01 -2.62
N ALA A 474 -18.78 -9.64 -3.44
CA ALA A 474 -18.60 -9.59 -4.90
C ALA A 474 -17.46 -8.63 -5.31
N ASP A 475 -16.68 -9.01 -6.33
CA ASP A 475 -15.48 -8.27 -6.77
C ASP A 475 -14.43 -8.09 -5.66
N ILE A 476 -14.34 -9.02 -4.69
CA ILE A 476 -13.24 -9.19 -3.72
C ILE A 476 -12.72 -10.62 -3.84
N ASN A 477 -11.43 -10.87 -3.57
CA ASN A 477 -10.80 -12.19 -3.73
C ASN A 477 -11.00 -12.80 -5.14
N GLU A 478 -11.06 -11.97 -6.18
CA GLU A 478 -11.25 -12.39 -7.58
C GLU A 478 -10.06 -11.97 -8.46
N ILE A 479 -9.61 -12.87 -9.35
CA ILE A 479 -8.74 -12.52 -10.50
C ILE A 479 -9.56 -12.66 -11.78
N LYS A 480 -9.83 -11.52 -12.42
CA LYS A 480 -10.82 -11.35 -13.48
C LYS A 480 -10.12 -11.10 -14.82
N ILE A 481 -10.00 -12.14 -15.64
CA ILE A 481 -9.49 -12.01 -17.01
C ILE A 481 -10.61 -11.43 -17.87
N ASN A 482 -10.52 -10.12 -18.12
CA ASN A 482 -11.49 -9.36 -18.91
C ASN A 482 -11.37 -9.67 -20.41
N SER A 483 -10.15 -9.94 -20.88
CA SER A 483 -9.84 -10.45 -22.21
C SER A 483 -8.40 -10.97 -22.28
N ILE A 484 -8.17 -12.06 -23.00
CA ILE A 484 -6.89 -12.39 -23.65
C ILE A 484 -7.17 -12.64 -25.14
N THR A 485 -6.38 -12.04 -26.03
CA THR A 485 -6.53 -12.11 -27.49
C THR A 485 -5.18 -12.20 -28.21
N SER A 486 -5.13 -12.95 -29.31
CA SER A 486 -3.98 -13.00 -30.24
C SER A 486 -4.42 -12.51 -31.62
N GLY A 487 -3.61 -11.64 -32.24
CA GLY A 487 -3.74 -11.21 -33.63
C GLY A 487 -2.83 -11.96 -34.60
N TYR A 488 -2.06 -12.95 -34.12
CA TYR A 488 -1.29 -13.85 -34.97
C TYR A 488 -2.26 -14.82 -35.68
N PRO A 489 -2.09 -15.10 -36.99
CA PRO A 489 -2.96 -16.02 -37.72
C PRO A 489 -2.74 -17.51 -37.38
N MET A 490 -1.70 -17.82 -36.62
CA MET A 490 -1.40 -19.15 -36.09
C MET A 490 -1.66 -19.26 -34.59
N ASP A 491 -1.79 -20.50 -34.13
CA ASP A 491 -1.90 -20.86 -32.72
C ASP A 491 -0.68 -20.37 -31.91
N VAL A 492 -0.93 -19.76 -30.75
CA VAL A 492 0.09 -19.29 -29.80
C VAL A 492 -0.15 -19.96 -28.44
N ASP A 493 0.81 -20.72 -27.95
CA ASP A 493 0.77 -21.31 -26.61
C ASP A 493 0.93 -20.20 -25.56
N PHE A 494 0.02 -20.10 -24.60
CA PHE A 494 -0.03 -19.04 -23.60
C PHE A 494 -0.18 -19.60 -22.19
N LEU A 495 0.74 -19.19 -21.32
CA LEU A 495 0.81 -19.54 -19.90
C LEU A 495 0.64 -18.27 -19.04
N MET A 496 -0.17 -18.37 -17.99
CA MET A 496 -0.30 -17.37 -16.93
C MET A 496 -0.47 -18.08 -15.58
N ASN A 497 0.18 -17.61 -14.51
CA ASN A 497 0.14 -18.26 -13.21
C ASN A 497 0.51 -17.30 -12.05
N PHE A 498 -0.47 -16.92 -11.23
CA PHE A 498 -0.23 -16.14 -10.01
C PHE A 498 0.22 -17.06 -8.87
N LYS A 499 1.52 -17.06 -8.58
CA LYS A 499 2.15 -18.03 -7.66
C LYS A 499 1.73 -17.88 -6.20
N ASN A 500 1.33 -16.68 -5.77
CA ASN A 500 1.03 -16.37 -4.36
C ASN A 500 -0.21 -17.06 -3.78
N PHE A 501 -1.08 -17.65 -4.61
CA PHE A 501 -2.36 -18.21 -4.19
C PHE A 501 -2.35 -19.73 -4.33
N ALA A 502 -2.41 -20.45 -3.21
CA ALA A 502 -2.55 -21.90 -3.17
C ALA A 502 -4.02 -22.28 -2.92
N PRO A 503 -4.68 -23.02 -3.85
CA PRO A 503 -6.08 -23.38 -3.70
C PRO A 503 -6.31 -24.42 -2.60
N PRO A 504 -7.46 -24.36 -1.90
CA PRO A 504 -7.89 -25.46 -1.03
C PRO A 504 -8.30 -26.67 -1.88
N THR A 505 -8.26 -27.87 -1.28
CA THR A 505 -8.61 -29.13 -1.93
C THR A 505 -9.97 -29.06 -2.63
N GLY A 506 -9.98 -29.10 -3.96
CA GLY A 506 -11.20 -29.09 -4.78
C GLY A 506 -11.55 -27.77 -5.48
N LYS A 507 -10.76 -26.70 -5.28
CA LYS A 507 -10.82 -25.49 -6.13
C LYS A 507 -9.78 -25.53 -7.26
N ASP A 508 -10.03 -24.76 -8.32
CA ASP A 508 -9.12 -24.52 -9.44
C ASP A 508 -7.79 -23.88 -8.97
N SER A 509 -6.71 -24.07 -9.73
CA SER A 509 -5.50 -23.25 -9.58
C SER A 509 -5.61 -21.93 -10.35
N THR A 510 -4.89 -20.89 -9.91
CA THR A 510 -4.66 -19.63 -10.63
C THR A 510 -3.83 -19.76 -11.93
N LYS A 511 -3.46 -20.99 -12.32
CA LYS A 511 -2.83 -21.28 -13.61
C LYS A 511 -3.87 -21.26 -14.75
N LEU A 512 -3.60 -20.49 -15.80
CA LEU A 512 -4.18 -20.65 -17.13
C LEU A 512 -3.08 -21.16 -18.07
N ASP A 513 -3.38 -22.23 -18.80
CA ASP A 513 -2.47 -22.94 -19.69
C ASP A 513 -3.29 -23.32 -20.93
N THR A 514 -3.11 -22.59 -22.03
CA THR A 514 -4.09 -22.59 -23.13
C THR A 514 -3.48 -22.13 -24.46
N VAL A 515 -4.15 -22.45 -25.57
CA VAL A 515 -3.74 -22.02 -26.92
C VAL A 515 -4.63 -20.86 -27.36
N LEU A 516 -4.02 -19.71 -27.68
CA LEU A 516 -4.70 -18.56 -28.27
C LEU A 516 -4.82 -18.74 -29.78
N LYS A 517 -6.01 -18.44 -30.32
CA LYS A 517 -6.32 -18.52 -31.76
C LYS A 517 -6.79 -17.16 -32.26
N ASN A 518 -6.49 -16.84 -33.52
CA ASN A 518 -6.87 -15.57 -34.12
C ASN A 518 -8.38 -15.31 -34.00
N GLY A 519 -8.75 -14.08 -33.62
CA GLY A 519 -10.14 -13.64 -33.49
C GLY A 519 -10.92 -14.21 -32.30
N LEU A 520 -10.34 -15.08 -31.47
CA LEU A 520 -10.97 -15.56 -30.23
C LEU A 520 -10.53 -14.72 -29.02
N THR A 521 -11.48 -14.43 -28.12
CA THR A 521 -11.23 -13.77 -26.82
C THR A 521 -11.48 -14.76 -25.69
N ILE A 522 -10.46 -15.03 -24.87
CA ILE A 522 -10.64 -15.79 -23.63
C ILE A 522 -11.04 -14.83 -22.51
N LYS A 523 -12.02 -15.26 -21.69
CA LYS A 523 -12.40 -14.63 -20.42
C LYS A 523 -12.55 -15.72 -19.37
N LYS A 524 -12.04 -15.48 -18.15
CA LYS A 524 -12.17 -16.39 -17.00
C LYS A 524 -12.16 -15.56 -15.72
N ASN A 525 -12.91 -16.00 -14.72
CA ASN A 525 -12.77 -15.50 -13.35
C ASN A 525 -12.15 -16.60 -12.49
N PHE A 526 -11.20 -16.26 -11.62
CA PHE A 526 -10.72 -17.13 -10.55
C PHE A 526 -11.24 -16.59 -9.22
N ASP A 527 -12.18 -17.32 -8.62
CA ASP A 527 -12.57 -17.18 -7.21
C ASP A 527 -11.42 -17.68 -6.33
N LEU A 528 -10.89 -16.82 -5.46
CA LEU A 528 -9.80 -17.09 -4.52
C LEU A 528 -10.27 -17.35 -3.07
N ASP A 529 -11.58 -17.46 -2.80
CA ASP A 529 -12.08 -17.60 -1.44
C ASP A 529 -11.52 -18.87 -0.77
N GLY A 530 -11.00 -18.73 0.45
CA GLY A 530 -10.39 -19.82 1.21
C GLY A 530 -9.01 -20.27 0.71
N TYR A 531 -8.39 -19.58 -0.26
CA TYR A 531 -7.02 -19.89 -0.68
C TYR A 531 -6.02 -19.45 0.39
N THR A 532 -4.91 -20.17 0.46
CA THR A 532 -3.75 -19.74 1.26
C THR A 532 -2.92 -18.77 0.44
N PHE A 533 -2.68 -17.59 0.98
CA PHE A 533 -1.82 -16.56 0.42
C PHE A 533 -0.42 -16.67 1.02
N TYR A 534 0.62 -16.66 0.18
CA TYR A 534 1.99 -16.86 0.63
C TYR A 534 3.02 -16.17 -0.28
N ASN A 535 4.24 -16.01 0.24
CA ASN A 535 5.38 -15.54 -0.55
C ASN A 535 6.12 -16.74 -1.20
N PRO A 536 6.17 -16.85 -2.54
CA PRO A 536 6.94 -17.89 -3.24
C PRO A 536 8.45 -17.84 -2.97
N GLN A 537 8.99 -16.73 -2.47
CA GLN A 537 10.39 -16.58 -2.08
C GLN A 537 10.71 -17.18 -0.70
N GLY A 538 9.70 -17.54 0.10
CA GLY A 538 9.84 -18.16 1.42
C GLY A 538 9.08 -17.42 2.54
N ALA A 539 8.69 -18.16 3.57
CA ALA A 539 7.80 -17.70 4.65
C ALA A 539 8.36 -16.58 5.55
N ASP A 540 9.68 -16.33 5.50
CA ASP A 540 10.34 -15.25 6.25
C ASP A 540 10.69 -14.02 5.40
N SER A 541 10.25 -13.99 4.14
CA SER A 541 10.45 -12.84 3.24
C SER A 541 9.19 -11.98 3.16
N VAL A 542 9.35 -10.66 3.37
CA VAL A 542 8.26 -9.68 3.17
C VAL A 542 7.80 -9.69 1.71
N LEU A 543 6.49 -9.84 1.51
CA LEU A 543 5.84 -9.94 0.21
C LEU A 543 5.55 -8.54 -0.35
N LYS A 544 6.48 -8.04 -1.18
CA LYS A 544 6.44 -6.67 -1.73
C LYS A 544 5.62 -6.53 -3.02
N MET A 545 5.41 -7.62 -3.74
CA MET A 545 4.70 -7.66 -5.02
C MET A 545 4.07 -9.05 -5.27
N LEU A 546 3.04 -9.11 -6.11
CA LEU A 546 2.56 -10.39 -6.64
C LEU A 546 3.58 -10.97 -7.64
N THR A 547 3.78 -12.28 -7.56
CA THR A 547 4.61 -13.06 -8.48
C THR A 547 3.72 -13.67 -9.56
N LEU A 548 3.66 -13.01 -10.70
CA LEU A 548 2.97 -13.48 -11.90
C LEU A 548 3.98 -14.09 -12.88
N GLU A 549 3.88 -15.40 -13.11
CA GLU A 549 4.56 -16.08 -14.23
C GLU A 549 3.68 -15.97 -15.47
N ALA A 550 4.23 -15.49 -16.58
CA ALA A 550 3.55 -15.43 -17.87
C ALA A 550 4.51 -15.69 -19.03
N SER A 551 4.05 -16.36 -20.07
CA SER A 551 4.80 -16.53 -21.33
C SER A 551 3.85 -16.79 -22.50
N ALA A 552 4.30 -16.43 -23.72
CA ALA A 552 3.62 -16.75 -24.96
C ALA A 552 4.62 -17.26 -26.00
N THR A 553 4.28 -18.34 -26.72
CA THR A 553 5.19 -19.01 -27.67
C THR A 553 4.48 -19.31 -28.98
N ILE A 554 5.04 -18.85 -30.09
CA ILE A 554 4.65 -19.26 -31.45
C ILE A 554 5.36 -20.59 -31.74
N LYS A 555 4.62 -21.63 -32.12
CA LYS A 555 5.22 -22.92 -32.50
C LYS A 555 5.64 -22.97 -33.96
N ALA A 556 6.71 -23.71 -34.24
CA ALA A 556 7.27 -23.83 -35.58
C ALA A 556 6.29 -24.52 -36.55
N GLN A 557 6.00 -23.88 -37.68
CA GLN A 557 4.98 -24.34 -38.65
C GLN A 557 5.12 -23.66 -40.01
N ASN A 558 4.41 -24.17 -41.02
CA ASN A 558 4.23 -23.49 -42.30
C ASN A 558 2.92 -22.69 -42.27
N SER A 559 2.94 -21.44 -42.74
CA SER A 559 1.77 -20.55 -42.72
C SER A 559 1.72 -19.64 -43.95
N SER A 560 0.63 -18.89 -44.10
CA SER A 560 0.47 -17.85 -45.11
C SER A 560 0.62 -16.47 -44.47
N PHE A 561 1.57 -15.68 -44.96
CA PHE A 561 1.87 -14.34 -44.48
C PHE A 561 1.26 -13.30 -45.43
N PRO A 562 0.34 -12.42 -45.00
CA PRO A 562 -0.33 -11.47 -45.89
C PRO A 562 0.64 -10.42 -46.44
N LEU A 563 0.34 -9.92 -47.64
CA LEU A 563 1.13 -8.91 -48.36
C LEU A 563 0.26 -7.72 -48.81
N ASP A 564 -0.78 -7.40 -48.05
CA ASP A 564 -1.80 -6.41 -48.40
C ASP A 564 -1.64 -5.07 -47.65
N GLY A 565 -0.90 -5.03 -46.54
CA GLY A 565 -0.82 -3.88 -45.64
C GLY A 565 -1.68 -4.02 -44.37
N SER A 566 -2.33 -5.17 -44.17
CA SER A 566 -3.07 -5.47 -42.94
C SER A 566 -2.15 -5.57 -41.72
N ASN A 567 -2.71 -5.23 -40.56
CA ASN A 567 -2.07 -5.39 -39.26
C ASN A 567 -1.93 -6.89 -38.91
N PHE A 568 -0.70 -7.36 -38.71
CA PHE A 568 -0.35 -8.74 -38.42
C PHE A 568 0.18 -8.90 -36.98
N GLY A 569 -0.21 -9.99 -36.32
CA GLY A 569 0.35 -10.36 -35.04
C GLY A 569 -0.13 -9.48 -33.88
N GLY A 570 0.70 -9.37 -32.85
CA GLY A 570 0.33 -8.75 -31.58
C GLY A 570 -0.46 -9.70 -30.66
N ILE A 571 -0.32 -9.47 -29.36
CA ILE A 571 -1.03 -10.17 -28.29
C ILE A 571 -1.44 -9.13 -27.25
N SER A 572 -2.64 -9.24 -26.71
CA SER A 572 -3.10 -8.35 -25.64
C SER A 572 -3.90 -9.10 -24.59
N PHE A 573 -3.80 -8.62 -23.35
CA PHE A 573 -4.62 -9.08 -22.24
C PHE A 573 -4.93 -7.96 -21.26
N ASP A 574 -6.06 -8.08 -20.58
CA ASP A 574 -6.46 -7.24 -19.45
C ASP A 574 -6.89 -8.16 -18.31
N ILE A 575 -6.16 -8.07 -17.19
CA ILE A 575 -6.41 -8.81 -15.97
C ILE A 575 -6.80 -7.80 -14.88
N GLY A 576 -8.06 -7.78 -14.49
CA GLY A 576 -8.48 -7.07 -13.28
C GLY A 576 -8.13 -7.90 -12.05
N LEU A 577 -7.28 -7.36 -11.18
CA LEU A 577 -7.29 -7.74 -9.77
C LEU A 577 -8.14 -6.74 -8.99
N LYS A 578 -8.70 -7.23 -7.89
CA LYS A 578 -9.46 -6.45 -6.91
C LYS A 578 -8.92 -6.68 -5.51
N GLY A 579 -9.53 -6.03 -4.52
CA GLY A 579 -9.12 -6.13 -3.12
C GLY A 579 -9.07 -7.58 -2.62
N LEU A 580 -8.11 -7.84 -1.73
CA LEU A 580 -7.98 -9.10 -1.02
C LEU A 580 -8.48 -8.92 0.42
N HIS A 581 -9.42 -9.75 0.86
CA HIS A 581 -9.93 -9.76 2.22
C HIS A 581 -9.53 -11.07 2.91
N PHE A 582 -8.79 -10.93 4.01
CA PHE A 582 -8.19 -12.03 4.76
C PHE A 582 -9.07 -12.47 5.93
N GLU A 583 -9.25 -13.79 6.10
CA GLU A 583 -9.76 -14.38 7.35
C GLU A 583 -8.70 -14.24 8.48
N SER A 584 -7.43 -14.43 8.09
CA SER A 584 -6.26 -14.17 8.92
C SER A 584 -5.06 -13.80 8.05
N MET A 585 -4.18 -12.93 8.56
CA MET A 585 -3.00 -12.45 7.85
C MET A 585 -1.79 -12.44 8.79
N GLU A 586 -0.65 -12.92 8.30
CA GLU A 586 0.62 -12.80 9.00
C GLU A 586 1.37 -11.58 8.50
N ALA A 587 1.61 -10.62 9.41
CA ALA A 587 2.21 -9.34 9.07
C ALA A 587 3.11 -8.83 10.20
N ASN A 588 4.08 -7.97 9.84
CA ASN A 588 4.79 -7.09 10.76
C ASN A 588 4.17 -5.68 10.68
N ILE A 589 3.73 -5.17 11.84
CA ILE A 589 2.94 -3.93 11.94
C ILE A 589 3.39 -3.12 13.16
N VAL A 590 3.48 -1.81 12.97
CA VAL A 590 3.57 -0.83 14.04
C VAL A 590 2.29 0.00 14.03
N GLN A 591 1.42 -0.19 15.02
CA GLN A 591 0.10 0.46 15.11
C GLN A 591 -0.12 0.96 16.52
N GLU A 592 -0.28 2.28 16.69
CA GLU A 592 -0.69 2.86 17.97
C GLU A 592 -2.21 2.80 18.12
N PHE A 593 -2.68 2.46 19.31
CA PHE A 593 -4.08 2.60 19.69
C PHE A 593 -4.34 4.02 20.23
N PRO A 594 -5.59 4.53 20.16
CA PRO A 594 -5.93 5.83 20.71
C PRO A 594 -5.51 5.96 22.19
N PRO A 595 -4.78 7.02 22.58
CA PRO A 595 -4.33 7.18 23.96
C PRO A 595 -5.53 7.39 24.89
N THR A 596 -5.50 6.76 26.06
CA THR A 596 -6.54 6.87 27.07
C THR A 596 -6.01 7.59 28.30
N SER A 597 -6.66 8.68 28.71
CA SER A 597 -6.29 9.46 29.89
C SER A 597 -7.37 9.37 30.96
N PHE A 598 -7.00 9.05 32.19
CA PHE A 598 -7.90 9.08 33.35
C PHE A 598 -7.25 9.79 34.54
N ALA A 599 -8.07 10.43 35.36
CA ALA A 599 -7.63 11.10 36.59
C ALA A 599 -8.13 10.31 37.81
N ILE A 600 -7.22 10.03 38.74
CA ILE A 600 -7.57 9.52 40.07
C ILE A 600 -8.03 10.72 40.91
N ALA A 601 -9.31 11.06 40.76
CA ALA A 601 -9.95 12.18 41.42
C ALA A 601 -10.35 11.82 42.86
N GLY A 602 -10.23 12.79 43.77
CA GLY A 602 -10.63 12.61 45.17
C GLY A 602 -9.59 11.86 46.01
N MET A 603 -8.34 12.34 46.03
CA MET A 603 -7.50 12.10 47.20
C MET A 603 -8.01 12.97 48.36
N PRO A 604 -8.19 12.41 49.59
CA PRO A 604 -8.67 13.20 50.72
C PRO A 604 -7.69 14.33 51.10
N LEU A 605 -8.19 15.56 51.13
CA LEU A 605 -7.43 16.73 51.58
C LEU A 605 -7.27 16.65 53.10
N GLY A 606 -6.10 16.24 53.57
CA GLY A 606 -5.78 16.14 55.00
C GLY A 606 -4.49 15.39 55.33
N PHE A 607 -4.04 14.47 54.47
CA PHE A 607 -2.86 13.63 54.71
C PHE A 607 -1.50 14.31 54.44
N SER A 608 -1.45 15.64 54.43
CA SER A 608 -0.19 16.37 54.23
C SER A 608 0.80 16.03 55.36
N GLY A 609 2.00 15.57 54.97
CA GLY A 609 2.98 15.01 55.91
C GLY A 609 2.80 13.52 56.22
N TRP A 610 1.97 12.78 55.49
CA TRP A 610 1.93 11.32 55.51
C TRP A 610 2.68 10.76 54.30
N GLU A 611 3.65 9.87 54.55
CA GLU A 611 4.32 9.06 53.55
C GLU A 611 3.73 7.65 53.59
N PHE A 612 3.15 7.17 52.49
CA PHE A 612 2.57 5.83 52.37
C PHE A 612 3.66 4.84 51.98
N VAL A 613 3.84 3.72 52.70
CA VAL A 613 4.99 2.83 52.47
C VAL A 613 4.72 1.65 51.52
N ASP A 614 3.47 1.18 51.43
CA ASP A 614 3.09 -0.03 50.68
C ASP A 614 2.06 0.25 49.55
N THR A 615 2.11 1.43 48.93
CA THR A 615 1.29 1.74 47.75
C THR A 615 1.57 0.77 46.60
N LYS A 616 0.49 0.18 46.06
CA LYS A 616 0.51 -0.70 44.88
C LYS A 616 -0.54 -0.23 43.88
N LEU A 617 -0.13 -0.07 42.62
CA LEU A 617 -1.04 0.09 41.49
C LEU A 617 -0.92 -1.14 40.60
N GLU A 618 -1.99 -1.92 40.51
CA GLU A 618 -2.09 -3.10 39.64
C GLU A 618 -2.97 -2.79 38.44
N ILE A 619 -2.46 -3.07 37.24
CA ILE A 619 -3.20 -2.95 35.98
C ILE A 619 -3.29 -4.36 35.39
N GLU A 620 -4.48 -4.95 35.45
CA GLU A 620 -4.77 -6.28 34.90
C GLU A 620 -5.33 -6.12 33.49
N MET A 621 -4.52 -6.52 32.51
CA MET A 621 -4.75 -6.37 31.07
C MET A 621 -5.09 -7.71 30.44
N TYR A 622 -6.14 -7.72 29.62
CA TYR A 622 -6.55 -8.85 28.81
C TYR A 622 -6.17 -8.59 27.36
N ASN A 623 -5.43 -9.52 26.74
CA ASN A 623 -4.97 -9.39 25.37
C ASN A 623 -5.39 -10.61 24.53
N GLY A 624 -6.26 -10.38 23.55
CA GLY A 624 -6.59 -11.32 22.48
C GLY A 624 -5.76 -11.14 21.21
N ILE A 625 -4.92 -10.12 21.12
CA ILE A 625 -4.14 -9.78 19.93
C ILE A 625 -2.90 -10.68 19.84
N ARG A 626 -2.81 -11.48 18.77
CA ARG A 626 -1.71 -12.41 18.46
C ARG A 626 -0.48 -11.73 17.82
N LEU A 627 -0.17 -10.52 18.28
CA LEU A 627 1.01 -9.73 17.94
C LEU A 627 1.68 -9.25 19.23
N PRO A 628 2.95 -8.79 19.21
CA PRO A 628 3.58 -8.16 20.36
C PRO A 628 2.89 -6.82 20.63
N VAL A 629 2.30 -6.68 21.82
CA VAL A 629 1.70 -5.40 22.27
C VAL A 629 2.53 -4.81 23.40
N VAL A 630 2.92 -3.56 23.24
CA VAL A 630 3.61 -2.75 24.24
C VAL A 630 2.59 -1.80 24.87
N LEU A 631 2.57 -1.76 26.20
CA LEU A 631 1.93 -0.72 26.98
C LEU A 631 2.96 0.25 27.55
N ASP A 632 2.55 1.50 27.67
CA ASP A 632 3.32 2.59 28.22
C ASP A 632 2.37 3.51 29.02
N PHE A 633 2.63 3.63 30.32
CA PHE A 633 1.88 4.49 31.24
C PHE A 633 2.76 5.63 31.73
N ASP A 634 2.34 6.86 31.45
CA ASP A 634 2.94 8.12 31.92
C ASP A 634 2.03 8.72 32.99
N MET A 635 2.52 8.70 34.24
CA MET A 635 1.75 9.04 35.44
C MET A 635 2.29 10.33 36.06
N VAL A 636 1.42 11.31 36.24
CA VAL A 636 1.78 12.65 36.72
C VAL A 636 0.92 13.02 37.93
N GLY A 637 1.56 13.19 39.08
CA GLY A 637 0.97 13.73 40.31
C GLY A 637 1.43 15.15 40.56
N ILE A 638 0.51 16.06 40.93
CA ILE A 638 0.83 17.46 41.26
C ILE A 638 0.36 17.78 42.68
N ASN A 639 1.26 18.16 43.59
CA ASN A 639 0.93 18.47 44.98
C ASN A 639 0.24 19.85 45.14
N GLN A 640 -0.10 20.24 46.37
CA GLN A 640 -0.75 21.54 46.63
C GLN A 640 0.14 22.77 46.43
N ALA A 641 1.47 22.60 46.41
CA ALA A 641 2.44 23.67 46.12
C ALA A 641 2.72 23.83 44.61
N GLY A 642 2.32 22.86 43.78
CA GLY A 642 2.57 22.81 42.34
C GLY A 642 3.75 21.93 41.93
N ASP A 643 4.44 21.28 42.88
CA ASP A 643 5.51 20.33 42.56
C ASP A 643 4.95 19.10 41.84
N THR A 644 5.72 18.56 40.90
CA THR A 644 5.28 17.47 40.00
C THR A 644 6.10 16.19 40.19
N SER A 645 5.44 15.11 40.58
CA SER A 645 5.97 13.75 40.66
C SER A 645 5.65 12.97 39.38
N LYS A 646 6.60 12.15 38.88
CA LYS A 646 6.43 11.40 37.62
C LYS A 646 6.88 9.95 37.68
N VAL A 647 5.98 9.04 37.30
CA VAL A 647 6.21 7.60 37.26
C VAL A 647 5.95 7.09 35.83
N ASN A 648 6.92 6.39 35.25
CA ASN A 648 6.78 5.77 33.92
C ASN A 648 6.78 4.25 34.06
N ALA A 649 5.84 3.57 33.39
CA ALA A 649 5.77 2.11 33.37
C ALA A 649 5.55 1.58 31.93
N ILE A 650 6.60 1.00 31.36
CA ILE A 650 6.58 0.35 30.04
C ILE A 650 6.58 -1.17 30.23
N SER A 651 5.68 -1.88 29.55
CA SER A 651 5.47 -3.33 29.69
C SER A 651 5.17 -4.00 28.35
N THR A 652 5.69 -5.20 28.14
CA THR A 652 5.23 -6.10 27.07
C THR A 652 4.12 -6.99 27.60
N LEU A 653 3.01 -7.11 26.87
CA LEU A 653 1.94 -8.01 27.23
C LEU A 653 2.29 -9.48 26.89
N ALA A 654 1.57 -10.39 27.52
CA ALA A 654 1.37 -11.71 26.96
C ALA A 654 0.59 -11.61 25.64
N SER A 655 0.83 -12.52 24.71
CA SER A 655 0.08 -12.66 23.46
C SER A 655 -0.37 -14.12 23.31
N PRO A 656 -1.61 -14.40 22.88
CA PRO A 656 -2.11 -15.76 22.77
C PRO A 656 -1.43 -16.55 21.65
N SER A 657 -1.27 -17.86 21.86
CA SER A 657 -0.77 -18.80 20.84
C SER A 657 -1.84 -19.25 19.85
N THR A 658 -3.10 -19.24 20.26
CA THR A 658 -4.23 -19.81 19.54
C THR A 658 -5.21 -18.72 19.12
N ALA A 659 -5.88 -18.89 17.98
CA ALA A 659 -6.95 -18.01 17.55
C ALA A 659 -8.06 -17.93 18.61
N LYS A 660 -8.52 -16.71 18.90
CA LYS A 660 -9.60 -16.39 19.86
C LYS A 660 -9.32 -16.70 21.34
N ASP A 661 -8.13 -17.19 21.71
CA ASP A 661 -7.71 -17.22 23.11
C ASP A 661 -7.44 -15.80 23.62
N THR A 662 -7.64 -15.58 24.92
CA THR A 662 -7.25 -14.34 25.62
C THR A 662 -6.17 -14.67 26.64
N THR A 663 -5.11 -13.87 26.69
CA THR A 663 -4.08 -13.92 27.74
C THR A 663 -4.32 -12.85 28.80
N LYS A 664 -3.68 -13.00 29.96
CA LYS A 664 -3.73 -12.01 31.06
C LYS A 664 -2.32 -11.53 31.40
N THR A 665 -2.15 -10.23 31.60
CA THR A 665 -0.91 -9.64 32.13
C THR A 665 -1.26 -8.74 33.31
N ILE A 666 -0.49 -8.80 34.39
CA ILE A 666 -0.60 -7.86 35.51
C ILE A 666 0.66 -6.99 35.51
N VAL A 667 0.49 -5.69 35.30
CA VAL A 667 1.54 -4.68 35.48
C VAL A 667 1.35 -4.07 36.86
N ARG A 668 2.27 -4.35 37.79
CA ARG A 668 2.23 -3.88 39.18
C ARG A 668 3.34 -2.85 39.42
N LEU A 669 2.95 -1.62 39.74
CA LEU A 669 3.87 -0.60 40.24
C LEU A 669 3.91 -0.66 41.77
N SER A 670 5.09 -0.46 42.36
CA SER A 670 5.35 -0.52 43.80
C SER A 670 6.67 0.22 44.16
N SER A 671 7.11 0.12 45.42
CA SER A 671 8.40 0.65 45.91
C SER A 671 9.64 0.09 45.20
N ILE A 672 9.53 -1.10 44.57
CA ILE A 672 10.63 -1.73 43.81
C ILE A 672 10.57 -1.47 42.29
N GLY A 673 9.73 -0.53 41.86
CA GLY A 673 9.47 -0.21 40.45
C GLY A 673 8.29 -0.98 39.86
N THR A 674 8.41 -1.36 38.59
CA THR A 674 7.35 -1.99 37.80
C THR A 674 7.62 -3.48 37.60
N THR A 675 6.79 -4.34 38.19
CA THR A 675 6.77 -5.79 37.95
C THR A 675 5.72 -6.14 36.90
N THR A 676 6.10 -6.88 35.85
CA THR A 676 5.17 -7.41 34.84
C THR A 676 5.05 -8.92 35.01
N LEU A 677 3.82 -9.42 35.23
CA LEU A 677 3.51 -10.85 35.41
C LEU A 677 2.61 -11.33 34.26
N LYS A 678 3.05 -12.33 33.49
CA LYS A 678 2.31 -12.84 32.32
C LYS A 678 1.66 -14.20 32.61
N TYR A 679 0.41 -14.35 32.20
CA TYR A 679 -0.43 -15.52 32.46
C TYR A 679 -1.00 -16.06 31.15
N GLN A 680 -1.05 -17.38 31.00
CA GLN A 680 -1.52 -18.03 29.77
C GLN A 680 -3.01 -17.76 29.50
N ALA A 681 -3.83 -17.59 30.54
CA ALA A 681 -5.24 -17.22 30.43
C ALA A 681 -5.71 -16.37 31.63
N PRO A 682 -6.84 -15.65 31.55
CA PRO A 682 -7.48 -14.97 32.67
C PRO A 682 -7.65 -15.85 33.91
N GLY A 683 -8.05 -17.11 33.74
CA GLY A 683 -8.23 -18.09 34.82
C GLY A 683 -6.94 -18.68 35.41
N SER A 684 -5.76 -18.40 34.84
CA SER A 684 -4.50 -18.93 35.36
C SER A 684 -4.16 -18.33 36.74
N LEU A 685 -3.90 -19.21 37.71
CA LEU A 685 -3.47 -18.85 39.07
C LEU A 685 -1.97 -18.48 39.13
N ASN A 686 -1.14 -19.18 38.35
CA ASN A 686 0.30 -18.95 38.28
C ASN A 686 0.67 -18.19 37.00
N TYR A 687 1.65 -17.29 37.09
CA TYR A 687 2.29 -16.68 35.93
C TYR A 687 3.32 -17.65 35.30
N TYR A 688 3.67 -17.44 34.04
CA TYR A 688 4.70 -18.20 33.32
C TYR A 688 5.96 -17.38 33.01
N ASP A 689 5.84 -16.04 32.98
CA ASP A 689 6.95 -15.08 32.82
C ASP A 689 6.74 -13.94 33.82
N SER A 690 7.84 -13.39 34.32
CA SER A 690 7.89 -12.34 35.35
C SER A 690 9.15 -11.50 35.18
N THR A 691 8.99 -10.21 34.92
CA THR A 691 10.09 -9.24 34.83
C THR A 691 9.88 -8.11 35.84
N ASN A 692 10.97 -7.54 36.37
CA ASN A 692 10.90 -6.34 37.22
C ASN A 692 11.86 -5.27 36.70
N VAL A 693 11.34 -4.05 36.52
CA VAL A 693 12.08 -2.89 36.04
C VAL A 693 12.11 -1.86 37.17
N THR A 694 13.30 -1.59 37.72
CA THR A 694 13.52 -0.52 38.70
C THR A 694 13.34 0.86 38.03
N PRO A 695 12.94 1.91 38.77
CA PRO A 695 12.89 3.27 38.24
C PRO A 695 14.23 3.71 37.65
N LYS A 696 14.22 4.53 36.59
CA LYS A 696 15.45 5.13 36.05
C LYS A 696 15.89 6.31 36.93
N THR A 697 17.12 6.77 36.72
CA THR A 697 17.61 8.03 37.31
C THR A 697 16.66 9.18 36.93
N ASN A 698 16.14 9.89 37.93
CA ASN A 698 15.13 10.96 37.83
C ASN A 698 13.68 10.51 37.52
N GLU A 699 13.34 9.24 37.70
CA GLU A 699 11.94 8.76 37.75
C GLU A 699 11.57 8.36 39.19
N THR A 700 10.36 8.69 39.65
CA THR A 700 9.88 8.27 40.98
C THR A 700 9.12 6.94 40.91
N THR A 701 8.91 6.31 42.05
CA THR A 701 7.99 5.19 42.26
C THR A 701 6.55 5.68 42.46
N ILE A 702 5.57 4.76 42.38
CA ILE A 702 4.18 5.05 42.74
C ILE A 702 4.01 5.39 44.24
N VAL A 703 4.93 4.88 45.07
CA VAL A 703 4.97 5.09 46.53
C VAL A 703 5.38 6.53 46.85
N GLU A 704 6.43 7.03 46.19
CA GLU A 704 6.85 8.44 46.27
C GLU A 704 5.80 9.38 45.65
N LEU A 705 5.18 9.00 44.53
CA LEU A 705 4.11 9.81 43.92
C LEU A 705 2.92 9.96 44.88
N MET A 706 2.45 8.89 45.53
CA MET A 706 1.37 8.98 46.53
C MET A 706 1.81 9.78 47.76
N SER A 707 3.05 9.59 48.23
CA SER A 707 3.59 10.29 49.39
C SER A 707 3.82 11.79 49.15
N SER A 708 3.93 12.22 47.89
CA SER A 708 3.88 13.64 47.53
C SER A 708 2.48 14.28 47.73
N ASN A 709 1.49 13.51 48.16
CA ASN A 709 0.11 13.92 48.46
C ASN A 709 -0.53 14.76 47.32
N PRO A 710 -0.63 14.19 46.10
CA PRO A 710 -0.99 14.93 44.92
C PRO A 710 -2.47 15.36 44.92
N SER A 711 -2.69 16.66 44.72
CA SER A 711 -4.01 17.28 44.54
C SER A 711 -4.70 16.84 43.25
N THR A 712 -3.91 16.51 42.22
CA THR A 712 -4.35 15.87 40.98
C THR A 712 -3.37 14.76 40.62
N PHE A 713 -3.90 13.60 40.23
CA PHE A 713 -3.11 12.47 39.73
C PHE A 713 -3.72 12.02 38.39
N ASN A 714 -3.01 12.28 37.31
CA ASN A 714 -3.39 11.89 35.95
C ASN A 714 -2.56 10.69 35.49
N VAL A 715 -3.20 9.74 34.81
CA VAL A 715 -2.57 8.59 34.16
C VAL A 715 -2.88 8.65 32.67
N ASN A 716 -1.83 8.73 31.85
CA ASN A 716 -1.91 8.60 30.40
C ASN A 716 -1.47 7.20 29.99
N SER A 717 -2.36 6.45 29.37
CA SER A 717 -2.15 5.08 28.90
C SER A 717 -2.02 5.07 27.37
N ARG A 718 -0.87 4.60 26.89
CA ARG A 718 -0.59 4.32 25.48
C ARG A 718 -0.45 2.82 25.28
N ALA A 719 -1.10 2.30 24.24
CA ALA A 719 -0.94 0.91 23.79
C ALA A 719 -0.53 0.93 22.32
N ARG A 720 0.41 0.06 21.92
CA ARG A 720 0.79 -0.09 20.51
C ARG A 720 1.20 -1.52 20.17
N ILE A 721 0.83 -1.95 18.98
CA ILE A 721 1.39 -3.14 18.33
C ILE A 721 2.79 -2.78 17.83
N ASP A 722 3.76 -3.66 18.05
CA ASP A 722 5.14 -3.48 17.58
C ASP A 722 5.81 -4.82 17.27
N GLY A 723 5.55 -5.36 16.07
CA GLY A 723 6.26 -6.54 15.56
C GLY A 723 5.44 -7.47 14.66
N ARG A 724 6.06 -8.61 14.31
CA ARG A 724 5.48 -9.69 13.50
C ARG A 724 4.54 -10.57 14.32
N GLY A 725 3.41 -10.96 13.74
CA GLY A 725 2.42 -11.84 14.35
C GLY A 725 1.24 -12.11 13.42
N THR A 726 0.12 -12.59 13.98
CA THR A 726 -1.09 -12.91 13.21
C THR A 726 -2.20 -11.90 13.51
N LEU A 727 -2.76 -11.29 12.46
CA LEU A 727 -4.02 -10.56 12.48
C LEU A 727 -5.19 -11.51 12.24
N GLU A 728 -6.24 -11.36 13.03
CA GLU A 728 -7.52 -12.07 12.93
C GLU A 728 -8.64 -11.11 13.36
N SER A 729 -9.85 -11.26 12.79
CA SER A 729 -10.96 -10.35 13.07
C SER A 729 -11.52 -10.55 14.49
N GLY A 730 -11.89 -9.45 15.16
CA GLY A 730 -12.50 -9.46 16.50
C GLY A 730 -11.52 -9.60 17.66
N MET A 731 -10.21 -9.46 17.44
CA MET A 731 -9.23 -9.39 18.53
C MET A 731 -9.35 -8.05 19.29
N THR A 732 -9.39 -8.12 20.62
CA THR A 732 -9.45 -6.96 21.52
C THR A 732 -8.28 -6.90 22.49
N ILE A 733 -8.01 -5.68 22.97
CA ILE A 733 -7.21 -5.40 24.15
C ILE A 733 -8.01 -4.49 25.09
N GLY A 734 -8.04 -4.82 26.37
CA GLY A 734 -8.70 -4.03 27.41
C GLY A 734 -8.23 -4.46 28.79
N GLY A 735 -8.88 -3.96 29.84
CA GLY A 735 -8.48 -4.34 31.19
C GLY A 735 -9.13 -3.52 32.30
N LYS A 736 -8.48 -3.51 33.45
CA LYS A 736 -8.89 -2.78 34.65
C LYS A 736 -7.66 -2.40 35.46
N TYR A 737 -7.76 -1.32 36.23
CA TYR A 737 -6.74 -0.94 37.19
C TYR A 737 -7.33 -0.91 38.60
N ARG A 738 -6.47 -1.14 39.59
CA ARG A 738 -6.76 -0.98 41.01
C ARG A 738 -5.52 -0.47 41.73
N MET A 739 -5.63 0.72 42.34
CA MET A 739 -4.65 1.23 43.28
C MET A 739 -5.10 0.93 44.71
N LEU A 740 -4.16 0.49 45.54
CA LEU A 740 -4.30 0.30 46.98
C LEU A 740 -3.16 1.03 47.68
N ALA A 741 -3.48 1.88 48.66
CA ALA A 741 -2.51 2.45 49.59
C ALA A 741 -3.02 2.23 51.03
N PRO A 742 -2.55 1.16 51.71
CA PRO A 742 -2.87 0.92 53.12
C PRO A 742 -2.44 2.11 53.98
N PHE A 743 -3.11 2.33 55.11
CA PHE A 743 -2.70 3.32 56.11
C PHE A 743 -1.52 2.80 56.97
N GLU A 744 -0.58 2.10 56.32
CA GLU A 744 0.79 1.92 56.80
C GLU A 744 1.59 3.13 56.31
N ILE A 745 1.94 4.00 57.25
CA ILE A 745 2.45 5.34 56.95
C ILE A 745 3.62 5.71 57.85
N ILE A 746 4.45 6.65 57.38
CA ILE A 746 5.32 7.46 58.22
C ILE A 746 4.66 8.83 58.37
N MET A 747 4.50 9.30 59.60
CA MET A 747 3.87 10.60 59.91
C MET A 747 4.93 11.63 60.27
N ALA A 748 4.97 12.74 59.53
CA ALA A 748 5.71 13.94 59.91
C ALA A 748 4.98 14.70 61.05
N PRO A 749 5.67 15.60 61.78
CA PRO A 749 5.01 16.50 62.71
C PRO A 749 4.02 17.42 61.99
N MET A 750 2.82 17.59 62.53
CA MET A 750 1.74 18.37 61.93
C MET A 750 0.97 19.19 62.97
N THR A 751 0.52 20.38 62.60
CA THR A 751 -0.27 21.27 63.45
C THR A 751 -1.41 21.89 62.65
N PHE A 752 -2.63 21.83 63.17
CA PHE A 752 -3.83 22.39 62.55
C PHE A 752 -4.76 23.04 63.59
N ILE A 753 -5.45 24.10 63.18
CA ILE A 753 -6.49 24.77 63.96
C ILE A 753 -7.84 24.41 63.35
N SER A 754 -8.86 24.22 64.18
CA SER A 754 -10.23 24.04 63.69
C SER A 754 -10.67 25.20 62.77
N ALA A 755 -11.25 24.86 61.62
CA ALA A 755 -11.81 25.85 60.70
C ALA A 755 -12.98 26.65 61.33
N THR A 756 -13.63 26.10 62.35
CA THR A 756 -14.61 26.81 63.19
C THR A 756 -13.96 27.26 64.50
N ASN A 757 -13.82 28.57 64.66
CA ASN A 757 -13.71 29.19 65.98
C ASN A 757 -15.09 29.17 66.68
N SER A 758 -15.11 29.46 67.98
CA SER A 758 -16.32 29.66 68.77
C SER A 758 -16.26 31.03 69.45
N PRO A 759 -17.19 31.96 69.17
CA PRO A 759 -17.31 33.19 69.94
C PRO A 759 -17.77 32.88 71.37
N LEU A 760 -17.09 33.45 72.36
CA LEU A 760 -17.57 33.47 73.74
C LEU A 760 -18.59 34.60 73.88
N GLN A 761 -19.67 34.37 74.63
CA GLN A 761 -20.62 35.42 74.94
C GLN A 761 -20.03 36.36 76.01
N GLU A 762 -20.14 37.69 75.83
CA GLU A 762 -19.74 38.65 76.87
C GLU A 762 -20.45 38.33 78.18
N MET A 763 -19.68 38.15 79.26
CA MET A 763 -20.26 37.92 80.58
C MET A 763 -20.91 39.20 81.10
N ASP A 764 -22.10 39.08 81.72
CA ASP A 764 -22.76 40.23 82.31
C ASP A 764 -21.87 40.91 83.36
N HIS A 765 -21.96 42.22 83.45
CA HIS A 765 -21.13 43.07 84.31
C HIS A 765 -21.11 42.64 85.78
N SER A 766 -22.21 42.07 86.31
CA SER A 766 -22.25 41.54 87.68
C SER A 766 -21.38 40.28 87.82
N ASN A 767 -21.55 39.30 86.94
CA ASN A 767 -20.78 38.06 86.98
C ASN A 767 -19.31 38.27 86.58
N ARG A 768 -19.02 39.14 85.60
CA ARG A 768 -17.67 39.65 85.29
C ARG A 768 -16.97 40.15 86.55
N ASN A 769 -17.57 41.11 87.24
CA ASN A 769 -16.91 41.77 88.36
C ASN A 769 -16.82 40.86 89.61
N ARG A 770 -17.77 39.95 89.80
CA ARG A 770 -17.68 38.89 90.84
C ARG A 770 -16.55 37.90 90.58
N ILE A 771 -16.36 37.44 89.34
CA ILE A 771 -15.25 36.55 88.99
C ILE A 771 -13.92 37.29 89.22
N ARG A 772 -13.80 38.54 88.74
CA ARG A 772 -12.60 39.38 88.90
C ARG A 772 -12.27 39.72 90.35
N SER A 773 -13.26 39.89 91.22
CA SER A 773 -13.05 40.24 92.63
C SER A 773 -12.73 39.04 93.54
N SER A 774 -13.21 37.84 93.18
CA SER A 774 -13.12 36.64 94.03
C SER A 774 -12.12 35.58 93.54
N LEU A 775 -11.89 35.41 92.24
CA LEU A 775 -11.06 34.32 91.72
C LEU A 775 -9.56 34.55 91.98
N GLN A 776 -8.92 33.61 92.66
CA GLN A 776 -7.45 33.60 92.82
C GLN A 776 -6.78 32.78 91.72
N SER A 777 -7.32 31.60 91.43
CA SER A 777 -6.84 30.68 90.40
C SER A 777 -7.91 29.67 90.04
N ALA A 778 -7.84 29.09 88.84
CA ALA A 778 -8.50 27.85 88.51
C ALA A 778 -7.49 26.83 87.95
N SER A 779 -7.89 25.56 87.86
CA SER A 779 -7.12 24.53 87.19
C SER A 779 -8.05 23.50 86.55
N MET A 780 -7.74 23.09 85.32
CA MET A 780 -8.45 22.03 84.61
C MET A 780 -7.59 20.78 84.62
N THR A 781 -8.06 19.71 85.26
CA THR A 781 -7.41 18.41 85.23
C THR A 781 -8.02 17.54 84.14
N PHE A 782 -7.17 16.95 83.32
CA PHE A 782 -7.51 16.05 82.22
C PHE A 782 -6.85 14.70 82.46
N THR A 783 -7.60 13.61 82.30
CA THR A 783 -7.04 12.27 82.09
C THR A 783 -7.22 11.92 80.61
N VAL A 784 -6.13 11.56 79.96
CA VAL A 784 -6.04 11.41 78.50
C VAL A 784 -5.52 10.02 78.17
N GLU A 785 -6.35 9.23 77.50
CA GLU A 785 -5.94 7.96 76.90
C GLU A 785 -5.78 8.16 75.38
N ASN A 786 -4.57 7.97 74.87
CA ASN A 786 -4.26 8.12 73.45
C ASN A 786 -3.85 6.78 72.82
N LYS A 787 -4.64 6.33 71.84
CA LYS A 787 -4.35 5.15 70.99
C LYS A 787 -4.05 5.54 69.54
N ILE A 788 -3.96 6.83 69.21
CA ILE A 788 -3.43 7.31 67.93
C ILE A 788 -1.93 6.96 67.87
N PRO A 789 -1.35 6.52 66.73
CA PRO A 789 0.07 6.17 66.61
C PRO A 789 1.06 7.37 66.63
N SER A 790 0.71 8.45 67.35
CA SER A 790 1.53 9.65 67.57
C SER A 790 1.09 10.31 68.88
N GLY A 791 2.05 10.79 69.68
CA GLY A 791 1.82 11.79 70.72
C GLY A 791 1.68 13.21 70.14
N GLY A 792 1.52 14.20 71.02
CA GLY A 792 1.31 15.60 70.62
C GLY A 792 0.66 16.46 71.71
N ASP A 793 -0.11 17.48 71.30
CA ASP A 793 -0.95 18.26 72.19
C ASP A 793 -2.23 18.82 71.56
N LEU A 794 -3.25 18.97 72.39
CA LEU A 794 -4.46 19.73 72.11
C LEU A 794 -4.42 21.04 72.93
N SER A 795 -4.16 22.14 72.26
CA SER A 795 -4.18 23.50 72.82
C SER A 795 -5.53 24.18 72.53
N MET A 796 -6.19 24.80 73.52
CA MET A 796 -7.26 25.76 73.23
C MET A 796 -6.66 27.16 73.14
N LEU A 797 -6.75 27.78 71.97
CA LEU A 797 -6.34 29.16 71.76
C LEU A 797 -7.49 30.12 72.08
N MET A 798 -7.16 31.35 72.48
CA MET A 798 -8.11 32.43 72.75
C MET A 798 -7.57 33.76 72.22
N SER A 799 -8.45 34.60 71.67
CA SER A 799 -8.13 35.86 70.98
C SER A 799 -9.30 36.85 71.11
N ASN A 800 -9.04 38.17 71.03
CA ASN A 800 -10.10 39.17 70.89
C ASN A 800 -10.71 39.19 69.46
N THR A 801 -10.20 38.38 68.53
CA THR A 801 -10.73 38.24 67.16
C THR A 801 -10.91 36.77 66.78
N GLY A 802 -11.77 36.48 65.80
CA GLY A 802 -11.97 35.12 65.28
C GLY A 802 -10.78 34.52 64.51
N TYR A 803 -9.62 35.17 64.53
CA TYR A 803 -8.46 34.81 63.71
C TYR A 803 -7.28 34.37 64.57
N PHE A 804 -6.66 33.25 64.19
CA PHE A 804 -5.58 32.59 64.91
C PHE A 804 -4.46 32.20 63.93
N PRO A 805 -3.19 32.55 64.20
CA PRO A 805 -2.05 31.97 63.48
C PRO A 805 -1.83 30.52 63.95
N VAL A 806 -1.39 29.63 63.04
CA VAL A 806 -1.23 28.19 63.32
C VAL A 806 -0.20 27.95 64.43
N ASP A 807 0.94 28.62 64.32
CA ASP A 807 1.98 28.73 65.34
C ASP A 807 2.68 30.10 65.26
N THR A 808 3.80 30.25 65.97
CA THR A 808 4.57 31.50 66.08
C THR A 808 5.72 31.61 65.09
N THR A 809 5.83 30.72 64.10
CA THR A 809 6.88 30.77 63.07
C THR A 809 6.63 31.88 62.05
N THR A 810 7.70 32.39 61.42
CA THR A 810 7.61 33.38 60.34
C THR A 810 6.77 32.89 59.16
N VAL A 811 6.80 31.58 58.87
CA VAL A 811 6.00 30.97 57.79
C VAL A 811 4.51 30.97 58.14
N ALA A 812 4.13 30.53 59.35
CA ALA A 812 2.74 30.56 59.79
C ALA A 812 2.20 32.00 59.93
N LEU A 813 3.03 32.95 60.36
CA LEU A 813 2.70 34.37 60.43
C LEU A 813 2.52 35.00 59.03
N SER A 814 3.32 34.63 58.03
CA SER A 814 3.07 35.04 56.64
C SER A 814 1.74 34.47 56.13
N ALA A 815 1.51 33.15 56.27
CA ALA A 815 0.27 32.52 55.83
C ALA A 815 -0.98 33.08 56.55
N PHE A 816 -0.83 33.54 57.80
CA PHE A 816 -1.85 34.29 58.52
C PHE A 816 -2.10 35.67 57.88
N LYS A 817 -1.05 36.45 57.57
CA LYS A 817 -1.18 37.73 56.84
C LYS A 817 -1.83 37.54 55.48
N ASP A 818 -1.41 36.54 54.71
CA ASP A 818 -1.95 36.23 53.38
C ASP A 818 -3.43 35.80 53.47
N SER A 819 -3.82 35.13 54.56
CA SER A 819 -5.23 34.90 54.89
C SER A 819 -6.01 36.18 55.19
N MET A 820 -5.40 37.20 55.80
CA MET A 820 -6.05 38.49 56.09
C MET A 820 -6.13 39.42 54.88
N VAL A 821 -5.27 39.27 53.86
CA VAL A 821 -5.46 39.92 52.55
C VAL A 821 -6.84 39.56 51.99
N VAL A 822 -7.19 38.27 52.00
CA VAL A 822 -8.48 37.79 51.46
C VAL A 822 -9.65 38.05 52.41
N LYS A 823 -9.45 37.94 53.74
CA LYS A 823 -10.54 38.02 54.74
C LYS A 823 -10.85 39.44 55.23
N LEU A 824 -9.87 40.35 55.20
CA LEU A 824 -9.94 41.69 55.79
C LEU A 824 -9.43 42.80 54.84
N ASN A 825 -9.21 42.49 53.56
CA ASN A 825 -8.70 43.42 52.55
C ASN A 825 -7.38 44.13 52.95
N TRP A 826 -6.49 43.42 53.65
CA TRP A 826 -5.12 43.90 53.92
C TRP A 826 -4.30 43.98 52.62
N SER A 827 -3.25 44.81 52.61
CA SER A 827 -2.34 44.86 51.47
C SER A 827 -1.44 43.61 51.45
N ASN A 828 -1.09 43.16 50.24
CA ASN A 828 -0.06 42.12 50.06
C ASN A 828 1.30 42.53 50.66
N THR A 829 1.57 43.84 50.75
CA THR A 829 2.78 44.43 51.33
C THR A 829 2.77 44.53 52.85
N ASP A 830 1.62 44.32 53.49
CA ASP A 830 1.54 44.31 54.96
C ASP A 830 2.31 43.09 55.51
N SER A 831 2.83 43.19 56.73
CA SER A 831 3.37 42.02 57.44
C SER A 831 2.98 42.01 58.91
N VAL A 832 3.20 40.87 59.58
CA VAL A 832 2.87 40.70 60.99
C VAL A 832 4.01 40.07 61.76
N TYR A 833 4.12 40.46 63.03
CA TYR A 833 5.04 39.88 64.00
C TYR A 833 4.36 39.76 65.38
N LEU A 834 5.07 39.18 66.34
CA LEU A 834 4.57 38.97 67.70
C LEU A 834 5.39 39.78 68.71
N VAL A 835 4.69 40.41 69.65
CA VAL A 835 5.26 41.05 70.84
C VAL A 835 4.68 40.37 72.08
N SER A 836 5.48 40.13 73.12
CA SER A 836 5.03 39.47 74.35
C SER A 836 5.50 40.12 75.65
N THR A 837 6.07 41.31 75.55
CA THR A 837 6.59 42.13 76.65
C THR A 837 5.83 43.45 76.69
N CYS A 838 5.17 43.75 77.80
CA CYS A 838 4.36 44.96 77.94
C CYS A 838 5.20 46.23 77.80
N ASP A 839 6.46 46.24 78.24
CA ASP A 839 7.37 47.38 78.04
C ASP A 839 7.55 47.74 76.55
N SER A 840 7.39 46.76 75.65
CA SER A 840 7.45 46.93 74.19
C SER A 840 6.11 47.32 73.55
N LEU A 841 5.04 47.36 74.34
CA LEU A 841 3.70 47.83 73.99
C LEU A 841 3.32 49.11 74.75
N ASN A 842 4.27 49.68 75.51
CA ASN A 842 4.04 50.83 76.34
C ASN A 842 3.94 52.11 75.48
N PRO A 843 2.77 52.78 75.39
CA PRO A 843 2.60 53.99 74.58
C PRO A 843 3.48 55.18 75.02
N GLU A 844 4.11 55.09 76.19
CA GLU A 844 5.13 56.04 76.64
C GLU A 844 6.43 55.97 75.82
N PHE A 845 6.75 54.81 75.22
CA PHE A 845 8.05 54.52 74.59
C PHE A 845 8.02 53.66 73.31
N SER A 846 6.87 53.11 72.90
CA SER A 846 6.75 52.25 71.71
C SER A 846 5.86 52.86 70.62
N ASP A 847 6.31 52.80 69.37
CA ASP A 847 5.55 53.22 68.17
C ASP A 847 4.44 52.22 67.77
N ILE A 848 3.81 51.56 68.74
CA ILE A 848 2.75 50.55 68.54
C ILE A 848 1.43 51.05 69.09
N TYR A 849 0.44 51.23 68.21
CA TYR A 849 -0.93 51.56 68.59
C TYR A 849 -1.64 50.33 69.18
N ILE A 850 -1.82 50.31 70.51
CA ILE A 850 -2.41 49.18 71.24
C ILE A 850 -3.94 49.20 71.32
N PHE A 851 -4.59 50.34 71.07
CA PHE A 851 -5.97 50.60 71.48
C PHE A 851 -7.06 49.97 70.58
N ASN A 852 -6.68 49.07 69.67
CA ASN A 852 -7.58 48.11 69.02
C ASN A 852 -7.73 46.80 69.81
N VAL A 853 -6.86 46.55 70.80
CA VAL A 853 -6.76 45.28 71.54
C VAL A 853 -7.03 45.45 73.04
N MET A 854 -6.74 46.63 73.61
CA MET A 854 -6.98 46.95 75.02
C MET A 854 -7.41 48.42 75.19
N ASP A 855 -8.32 48.71 76.12
CA ASP A 855 -8.77 50.10 76.40
C ASP A 855 -7.77 50.88 77.27
N ASP A 856 -6.90 50.16 78.01
CA ASP A 856 -5.84 50.69 78.85
C ASP A 856 -4.56 49.84 78.71
N PHE A 857 -3.39 50.47 78.80
CA PHE A 857 -2.12 49.74 78.91
C PHE A 857 -2.04 48.93 80.22
N ALA A 858 -2.75 49.34 81.28
CA ALA A 858 -2.85 48.60 82.54
C ALA A 858 -3.59 47.24 82.42
N ASP A 859 -4.20 46.94 81.27
CA ASP A 859 -4.73 45.61 80.92
C ASP A 859 -3.66 44.69 80.28
N CYS A 860 -2.46 45.18 79.95
CA CYS A 860 -1.42 44.38 79.32
C CYS A 860 -0.91 43.25 80.23
N ILE A 861 -0.69 42.06 79.65
CA ILE A 861 -0.28 40.85 80.36
C ILE A 861 1.04 40.33 79.75
N ASN A 862 2.12 40.44 80.52
CA ASN A 862 3.44 39.92 80.15
C ASN A 862 3.38 38.41 79.86
N GLY A 863 3.93 38.00 78.72
CA GLY A 863 3.97 36.60 78.25
C GLY A 863 2.83 36.19 77.29
N MET A 864 1.78 37.00 77.12
CA MET A 864 0.82 36.78 76.02
C MET A 864 1.43 37.17 74.67
N SER A 865 0.98 36.54 73.58
CA SER A 865 1.43 36.93 72.22
C SER A 865 0.47 37.94 71.60
N TYR A 866 0.90 39.19 71.46
CA TYR A 866 0.17 40.23 70.74
C TYR A 866 0.61 40.23 69.28
N VAL A 867 -0.35 40.04 68.37
CA VAL A 867 -0.15 40.08 66.91
C VAL A 867 -0.11 41.54 66.49
N ILE A 868 1.05 41.99 66.06
CA ILE A 868 1.27 43.35 65.57
C ILE A 868 1.27 43.33 64.05
N LYS A 869 0.47 44.21 63.44
CA LYS A 869 0.48 44.50 62.01
C LYS A 869 1.39 45.71 61.75
N THR A 870 2.32 45.55 60.80
CA THR A 870 3.05 46.66 60.21
C THR A 870 2.61 46.90 58.76
N THR A 871 2.49 48.18 58.42
CA THR A 871 2.23 48.71 57.08
C THR A 871 3.48 49.32 56.42
N GLY A 872 4.65 49.22 57.07
CA GLY A 872 5.89 49.89 56.63
C GLY A 872 5.92 51.40 56.93
N SER A 873 4.97 51.89 57.74
CA SER A 873 4.88 53.25 58.27
C SER A 873 5.71 53.42 59.55
N SER A 874 5.80 54.66 60.06
CA SER A 874 6.48 54.97 61.34
C SER A 874 5.76 54.45 62.58
N ILE A 875 4.46 54.10 62.47
CA ILE A 875 3.65 53.54 63.56
C ILE A 875 3.08 52.19 63.10
N ASP A 876 3.19 51.20 63.98
CA ASP A 876 2.62 49.86 63.86
C ASP A 876 1.33 49.73 64.69
N THR A 877 0.56 48.68 64.47
CA THR A 877 -0.77 48.51 65.11
C THR A 877 -0.93 47.12 65.72
N ALA A 878 -1.24 47.04 67.01
CA ALA A 878 -1.71 45.80 67.60
C ALA A 878 -3.06 45.43 66.98
N PHE A 879 -3.14 44.22 66.40
CA PHE A 879 -4.35 43.72 65.74
C PHE A 879 -5.17 42.81 66.66
N SER A 880 -4.50 41.88 67.36
CA SER A 880 -5.13 40.98 68.31
C SER A 880 -4.17 40.50 69.39
N TYR A 881 -4.68 40.05 70.53
CA TYR A 881 -3.94 39.12 71.39
C TYR A 881 -4.23 37.67 70.97
N VAL A 882 -3.29 36.77 71.19
CA VAL A 882 -3.46 35.32 71.06
C VAL A 882 -2.74 34.65 72.24
N ASP A 883 -3.48 33.85 73.02
CA ASP A 883 -2.91 33.06 74.11
C ASP A 883 -3.48 31.63 74.11
N THR A 884 -2.74 30.69 74.70
CA THR A 884 -3.19 29.30 74.92
C THR A 884 -3.85 29.20 76.28
N LEU A 885 -5.19 29.28 76.32
CA LEU A 885 -5.98 29.22 77.55
C LEU A 885 -5.68 27.94 78.36
N LEU A 886 -5.74 26.78 77.68
CA LEU A 886 -5.42 25.46 78.25
C LEU A 886 -4.61 24.63 77.25
N LYS A 887 -3.79 23.72 77.76
CA LYS A 887 -3.05 22.74 76.95
C LYS A 887 -3.21 21.34 77.53
N ILE A 888 -3.56 20.39 76.68
CA ILE A 888 -3.79 18.98 77.00
C ILE A 888 -2.69 18.16 76.28
N PRO A 889 -1.71 17.59 76.99
CA PRO A 889 -0.71 16.74 76.36
C PRO A 889 -1.33 15.41 75.92
N LEU A 890 -1.04 14.98 74.69
CA LEU A 890 -1.42 13.68 74.14
C LEU A 890 -0.23 12.73 74.35
N PRO A 891 -0.33 11.71 75.23
CA PRO A 891 0.80 10.83 75.53
C PRO A 891 1.13 9.92 74.34
N GLU A 892 2.41 9.60 74.15
CA GLU A 892 2.84 8.57 73.21
C GLU A 892 2.25 7.19 73.57
N PRO A 893 1.91 6.35 72.57
CA PRO A 893 1.58 4.95 72.79
C PRO A 893 2.70 4.18 73.51
N LYS A 894 2.34 3.32 74.47
CA LYS A 894 3.31 2.54 75.26
C LYS A 894 4.01 1.46 74.44
N SER A 895 3.28 0.83 73.53
CA SER A 895 3.84 -0.17 72.63
C SER A 895 3.01 -0.35 71.35
N PHE A 896 3.69 -0.90 70.34
CA PHE A 896 3.15 -1.22 69.02
C PHE A 896 3.34 -2.71 68.74
N TYR A 897 2.59 -3.27 67.80
CA TYR A 897 2.86 -4.60 67.26
C TYR A 897 4.07 -4.54 66.32
N ASN A 898 4.96 -5.53 66.40
CA ASN A 898 6.21 -5.58 65.64
C ASN A 898 6.16 -6.55 64.43
N VAL A 899 5.06 -7.29 64.27
CA VAL A 899 4.86 -8.28 63.20
C VAL A 899 3.37 -8.38 62.85
N THR A 900 3.06 -8.42 61.55
CA THR A 900 1.70 -8.68 61.05
C THR A 900 1.31 -10.15 61.27
N ASN A 901 0.08 -10.37 61.73
CA ASN A 901 -0.55 -11.68 61.95
C ASN A 901 -2.02 -11.60 61.53
N SER A 902 -2.78 -12.71 61.60
CA SER A 902 -4.19 -12.80 61.18
C SER A 902 -5.21 -12.04 62.06
N GLY A 903 -4.81 -10.92 62.66
CA GLY A 903 -5.61 -10.12 63.59
C GLY A 903 -4.96 -8.80 64.03
N VAL A 904 -3.70 -8.52 63.64
CA VAL A 904 -2.98 -7.27 63.93
C VAL A 904 -1.94 -7.01 62.83
N HIS A 905 -1.63 -5.74 62.56
CA HIS A 905 -0.55 -5.33 61.63
C HIS A 905 0.69 -4.83 62.37
N ALA A 906 1.87 -5.01 61.76
CA ALA A 906 3.08 -4.34 62.24
C ALA A 906 2.88 -2.81 62.22
N GLY A 907 3.38 -2.11 63.24
CA GLY A 907 3.18 -0.67 63.38
C GLY A 907 1.82 -0.24 63.98
N GLN A 908 0.87 -1.16 64.20
CA GLN A 908 -0.39 -0.86 64.89
C GLN A 908 -0.18 -0.64 66.39
N VAL A 909 -0.92 0.28 67.01
CA VAL A 909 -0.85 0.52 68.47
C VAL A 909 -1.38 -0.70 69.24
N ARG A 910 -0.53 -1.22 70.14
CA ARG A 910 -0.83 -2.35 71.02
C ARG A 910 -1.34 -1.89 72.39
N GLU A 911 -0.67 -0.91 72.99
CA GLU A 911 -1.03 -0.35 74.30
C GLU A 911 -1.07 1.18 74.23
N ALA A 912 -2.22 1.75 74.58
CA ALA A 912 -2.45 3.20 74.58
C ALA A 912 -1.54 3.93 75.60
N GLY A 913 -1.16 5.14 75.24
CA GLY A 913 -0.60 6.12 76.17
C GLY A 913 -1.69 6.56 77.14
N LEU A 914 -1.34 6.74 78.42
CA LEU A 914 -2.26 7.25 79.45
C LEU A 914 -1.52 8.26 80.32
N THR A 915 -2.10 9.45 80.49
CA THR A 915 -1.55 10.50 81.36
C THR A 915 -2.66 11.25 82.07
N THR A 916 -2.32 11.90 83.20
CA THR A 916 -3.19 12.86 83.88
C THR A 916 -2.42 14.17 84.02
N TYR A 917 -3.00 15.27 83.57
CA TYR A 917 -2.36 16.59 83.52
C TYR A 917 -3.30 17.68 84.03
N ALA A 918 -2.78 18.57 84.89
CA ALA A 918 -3.49 19.74 85.39
C ALA A 918 -3.01 21.00 84.68
N SER A 919 -3.84 21.56 83.79
CA SER A 919 -3.58 22.84 83.13
C SER A 919 -3.97 23.98 84.08
N PRO A 920 -3.04 24.86 84.49
CA PRO A 920 -3.39 26.02 85.31
C PRO A 920 -4.13 27.08 84.49
N LEU A 921 -5.16 27.67 85.09
CA LEU A 921 -5.88 28.85 84.62
C LEU A 921 -5.63 30.00 85.61
N PRO A 922 -4.51 30.74 85.47
CA PRO A 922 -4.23 31.90 86.31
C PRO A 922 -5.29 33.00 86.11
N LYS A 923 -5.51 33.82 87.14
CA LYS A 923 -6.51 34.92 87.12
C LYS A 923 -6.32 35.87 85.94
N GLU A 924 -5.08 36.07 85.49
CA GLU A 924 -4.71 36.86 84.31
C GLU A 924 -5.37 36.32 83.03
N ARG A 925 -5.44 34.99 82.84
CA ARG A 925 -6.13 34.38 81.68
C ARG A 925 -7.64 34.42 81.80
N VAL A 926 -8.17 34.37 83.03
CA VAL A 926 -9.63 34.49 83.26
C VAL A 926 -10.09 35.96 83.18
N ARG A 927 -9.19 36.94 83.35
CA ARG A 927 -9.44 38.35 83.01
C ARG A 927 -9.89 38.47 81.55
N LEU A 928 -9.15 37.87 80.62
CA LEU A 928 -9.45 37.86 79.18
C LEU A 928 -10.82 37.26 78.84
N MET A 929 -11.17 36.14 79.47
CA MET A 929 -12.50 35.51 79.34
C MET A 929 -13.64 36.38 79.90
N THR A 930 -13.31 37.39 80.70
CA THR A 930 -14.25 38.29 81.36
C THR A 930 -14.06 39.75 80.91
N ASP A 931 -13.25 40.04 79.88
CA ASP A 931 -13.07 41.39 79.38
C ASP A 931 -14.32 41.88 78.62
N PRO A 932 -14.59 43.20 78.58
CA PRO A 932 -15.74 43.73 77.87
C PRO A 932 -15.64 43.47 76.35
N GLY A 933 -16.73 43.01 75.74
CA GLY A 933 -16.78 42.56 74.36
C GLY A 933 -16.75 41.03 74.19
N GLN A 934 -16.49 40.58 72.96
CA GLN A 934 -16.59 39.18 72.54
C GLN A 934 -15.23 38.60 72.15
N PRO A 935 -14.56 37.84 73.03
CA PRO A 935 -13.41 37.03 72.65
C PRO A 935 -13.85 35.75 71.93
N TYR A 936 -12.91 35.12 71.24
CA TYR A 936 -13.09 33.90 70.45
C TYR A 936 -12.14 32.81 70.96
N MET A 937 -12.55 31.56 70.82
CA MET A 937 -11.77 30.38 71.17
C MET A 937 -11.64 29.43 69.97
N ALA A 938 -10.50 28.77 69.82
CA ALA A 938 -10.27 27.79 68.76
C ALA A 938 -9.34 26.64 69.22
N PRO A 939 -9.73 25.37 69.06
CA PRO A 939 -8.83 24.25 69.35
C PRO A 939 -7.79 24.10 68.24
N ARG A 940 -6.52 24.00 68.66
CA ARG A 940 -5.37 23.62 67.85
C ARG A 940 -4.91 22.23 68.27
N PHE A 941 -4.86 21.31 67.31
CA PHE A 941 -4.21 20.02 67.46
C PHE A 941 -2.80 20.08 66.89
N ARG A 942 -1.85 19.48 67.61
CA ARG A 942 -0.49 19.21 67.16
C ARG A 942 -0.20 17.73 67.40
N LEU A 943 0.42 17.08 66.42
CA LEU A 943 0.96 15.73 66.51
C LEU A 943 2.46 15.80 66.20
N GLU A 944 3.29 15.12 66.98
CA GLU A 944 4.76 15.08 66.74
C GLU A 944 5.15 14.11 65.62
N GLY A 945 4.22 13.27 65.15
CA GLY A 945 4.46 12.28 64.11
C GLY A 945 5.10 11.00 64.63
N SER A 946 5.43 10.08 63.73
CA SER A 946 5.95 8.75 64.06
C SER A 946 7.48 8.68 64.17
N ASN A 947 8.17 9.83 64.13
CA ASN A 947 9.63 9.93 64.19
C ASN A 947 10.37 9.04 63.17
N GLY A 948 9.85 8.94 61.94
CA GLY A 948 10.41 8.10 60.87
C GLY A 948 10.06 6.62 60.96
N ARG A 949 9.24 6.20 61.93
CA ARG A 949 8.76 4.82 62.06
C ARG A 949 7.55 4.58 61.15
N SER A 950 7.51 3.45 60.43
CA SER A 950 6.26 2.93 59.89
C SER A 950 5.27 2.59 61.03
N VAL A 951 4.09 3.19 60.96
CA VAL A 951 2.96 2.98 61.88
C VAL A 951 1.70 2.69 61.08
N TYR A 952 0.77 1.95 61.69
CA TYR A 952 -0.39 1.40 60.99
C TYR A 952 -1.68 1.87 61.67
N MET A 953 -2.44 2.74 61.00
CA MET A 953 -3.68 3.32 61.54
C MET A 953 -4.89 2.43 61.29
N THR A 954 -5.76 2.35 62.30
CA THR A 954 -6.95 1.49 62.30
C THR A 954 -8.19 2.22 62.82
N THR A 955 -9.37 1.77 62.42
CA THR A 955 -10.66 2.29 62.94
C THR A 955 -10.81 2.11 64.46
N GLY A 956 -10.08 1.15 65.04
CA GLY A 956 -10.01 0.90 66.47
C GLY A 956 -9.04 1.81 67.24
N ASP A 957 -8.45 2.82 66.61
CA ASP A 957 -7.63 3.85 67.26
C ASP A 957 -8.50 5.05 67.66
N TYR A 958 -8.12 5.71 68.76
CA TYR A 958 -8.96 6.71 69.42
C TYR A 958 -8.18 7.64 70.36
N LEU A 959 -8.82 8.74 70.73
CA LEU A 959 -8.45 9.63 71.82
C LEU A 959 -9.61 9.70 72.83
N SER A 960 -9.36 9.40 74.11
CA SER A 960 -10.32 9.55 75.20
C SER A 960 -9.87 10.67 76.13
N ILE A 961 -10.78 11.58 76.49
CA ILE A 961 -10.51 12.70 77.40
C ILE A 961 -11.62 12.77 78.46
N ASP A 962 -11.21 12.54 79.71
CA ASP A 962 -12.00 12.80 80.91
C ASP A 962 -11.48 14.07 81.58
N SER A 963 -12.34 14.96 82.06
CA SER A 963 -11.92 16.28 82.56
C SER A 963 -12.81 16.88 83.64
N PHE A 964 -12.18 17.61 84.55
CA PHE A 964 -12.84 18.43 85.58
C PHE A 964 -12.08 19.75 85.79
N VAL A 965 -12.80 20.78 86.23
CA VAL A 965 -12.23 22.08 86.62
C VAL A 965 -12.39 22.31 88.11
N THR A 966 -11.36 22.85 88.74
CA THR A 966 -11.36 23.31 90.14
C THR A 966 -11.14 24.82 90.15
N PHE A 967 -12.03 25.56 90.82
CA PHE A 967 -11.93 27.02 91.03
C PHE A 967 -11.58 27.31 92.48
N SER A 968 -10.49 28.06 92.70
CA SER A 968 -10.07 28.57 94.01
C SER A 968 -10.56 30.01 94.19
N ILE A 969 -11.65 30.18 94.93
CA ILE A 969 -12.30 31.49 95.14
C ILE A 969 -12.06 32.03 96.55
N SER A 970 -11.91 33.35 96.65
CA SER A 970 -11.83 34.14 97.88
C SER A 970 -13.18 34.73 98.24
N SER A 971 -13.51 34.78 99.53
CA SER A 971 -14.78 35.38 100.01
C SER A 971 -14.84 36.91 99.96
N THR A 972 -13.70 37.59 99.76
CA THR A 972 -13.62 39.02 99.52
C THR A 972 -14.21 39.39 98.15
N GLY A 973 -15.00 40.46 98.06
CA GLY A 973 -15.51 40.96 96.77
C GLY A 973 -16.73 40.22 96.20
N MET A 974 -17.14 39.09 96.80
CA MET A 974 -18.28 38.28 96.31
C MET A 974 -19.65 38.88 96.68
N SER A 975 -19.70 39.72 97.73
CA SER A 975 -20.91 40.37 98.25
C SER A 975 -21.05 41.84 97.84
N ASP A 976 -20.00 42.46 97.30
CA ASP A 976 -19.97 43.88 97.00
C ASP A 976 -20.73 44.17 95.69
N PRO A 977 -21.47 45.29 95.59
CA PRO A 977 -22.10 45.68 94.33
C PRO A 977 -21.01 46.02 93.30
N PRO A 978 -21.18 45.66 92.01
CA PRO A 978 -20.20 45.99 90.99
C PRO A 978 -20.11 47.52 90.84
N PRO A 979 -18.90 48.09 90.70
CA PRO A 979 -18.73 49.53 90.50
C PRO A 979 -19.30 49.96 89.15
N ASN A 980 -19.86 51.17 89.08
CA ASN A 980 -20.22 51.79 87.81
C ASN A 980 -18.95 52.08 86.99
N GLU A 981 -18.97 51.74 85.71
CA GLU A 981 -17.87 51.91 84.76
C GLU A 981 -18.34 52.70 83.53
N LEU A 982 -17.48 53.58 83.02
CA LEU A 982 -17.62 54.24 81.72
C LEU A 982 -16.37 53.90 80.91
N VAL A 983 -16.52 53.58 79.63
CA VAL A 983 -15.40 53.21 78.74
C VAL A 983 -15.56 53.95 77.42
N VAL A 984 -14.67 54.89 77.11
CA VAL A 984 -14.64 55.62 75.82
C VAL A 984 -14.35 54.64 74.68
N LYS A 985 -15.10 54.73 73.59
CA LYS A 985 -14.93 53.87 72.41
C LYS A 985 -14.60 54.65 71.14
N TYR A 986 -15.05 55.90 71.00
CA TYR A 986 -14.63 56.78 69.90
C TYR A 986 -14.79 58.27 70.25
N PRO A 987 -13.89 59.16 69.80
CA PRO A 987 -12.53 58.87 69.36
C PRO A 987 -11.64 58.43 70.53
N ASN A 988 -10.95 57.29 70.37
CA ASN A 988 -10.08 56.72 71.40
C ASN A 988 -8.58 57.02 71.19
N GLY A 989 -8.25 57.70 70.08
CA GLY A 989 -6.89 58.16 69.74
C GLY A 989 -6.35 57.55 68.44
N GLY A 990 -5.34 58.17 67.83
CA GLY A 990 -4.77 57.79 66.54
C GLY A 990 -5.58 58.21 65.32
N GLN A 991 -6.82 58.70 65.50
CA GLN A 991 -7.62 59.24 64.39
C GLN A 991 -7.16 60.65 63.98
N SER A 992 -7.36 61.01 62.71
CA SER A 992 -7.34 62.38 62.21
C SER A 992 -8.75 62.76 61.77
N LEU A 993 -9.32 63.81 62.37
CA LEU A 993 -10.75 64.13 62.27
C LEU A 993 -10.96 65.57 61.77
N ASP A 994 -11.92 65.80 60.87
CA ASP A 994 -12.26 67.16 60.40
C ASP A 994 -13.00 67.94 61.50
N GLU A 995 -12.41 69.04 61.95
CA GLU A 995 -12.97 69.89 63.01
C GLU A 995 -14.29 70.60 62.62
N SER A 996 -14.61 70.64 61.33
CA SER A 996 -15.85 71.18 60.77
C SER A 996 -16.94 70.11 60.62
N SER A 997 -16.60 68.83 60.78
CA SER A 997 -17.54 67.72 60.68
C SER A 997 -18.29 67.47 61.99
N THR A 998 -19.38 66.70 61.93
CA THR A 998 -20.03 66.14 63.14
C THR A 998 -19.46 64.75 63.40
N ILE A 999 -18.73 64.63 64.51
CA ILE A 999 -18.06 63.44 65.00
C ILE A 999 -18.93 62.82 66.08
N LYS A 1000 -19.33 61.55 65.92
CA LYS A 1000 -20.08 60.83 66.96
C LYS A 1000 -19.12 60.33 68.04
N ILE A 1001 -19.06 61.01 69.18
CA ILE A 1001 -18.43 60.49 70.39
C ILE A 1001 -19.25 59.28 70.87
N THR A 1002 -18.60 58.18 71.25
CA THR A 1002 -19.25 56.97 71.79
C THR A 1002 -18.53 56.41 73.01
N TRP A 1003 -19.30 55.79 73.90
CA TRP A 1003 -18.82 55.12 75.10
C TRP A 1003 -19.75 53.97 75.50
N ASN A 1004 -19.22 52.99 76.21
CA ASN A 1004 -20.05 52.00 76.90
C ASN A 1004 -20.25 52.44 78.37
N THR A 1005 -21.47 52.25 78.88
CA THR A 1005 -21.78 52.37 80.31
C THR A 1005 -22.06 50.98 80.88
N TYR A 1006 -21.39 50.62 81.97
CA TYR A 1006 -21.72 49.44 82.77
C TYR A 1006 -22.11 49.89 84.19
N GLY A 1007 -23.12 49.24 84.77
CA GLY A 1007 -23.77 49.72 86.00
C GLY A 1007 -24.84 50.78 85.73
N THR A 1008 -25.03 51.73 86.65
CA THR A 1008 -26.09 52.75 86.58
C THR A 1008 -25.53 54.17 86.67
N VAL A 1009 -25.27 54.79 85.52
CA VAL A 1009 -24.93 56.21 85.38
C VAL A 1009 -26.00 56.89 84.54
N SER A 1010 -26.74 57.84 85.11
CA SER A 1010 -27.89 58.48 84.44
C SER A 1010 -27.56 59.75 83.65
N LYS A 1011 -26.50 60.47 84.06
CA LYS A 1011 -26.06 61.73 83.44
C LYS A 1011 -24.55 61.82 83.32
N ILE A 1012 -24.13 62.51 82.27
CA ILE A 1012 -22.75 62.61 81.79
C ILE A 1012 -22.36 64.07 81.55
N ASP A 1013 -21.08 64.38 81.79
CA ASP A 1013 -20.39 65.54 81.24
C ASP A 1013 -19.27 65.07 80.30
N LEU A 1014 -19.06 65.80 79.19
CA LEU A 1014 -17.98 65.57 78.23
C LEU A 1014 -17.06 66.79 78.19
N ALA A 1015 -15.75 66.55 78.13
CA ALA A 1015 -14.74 67.59 78.03
C ALA A 1015 -13.62 67.18 77.08
N TYR A 1016 -12.91 68.15 76.49
CA TYR A 1016 -11.67 67.94 75.76
C TYR A 1016 -10.47 68.48 76.53
N TYR A 1017 -9.28 67.99 76.19
CA TYR A 1017 -7.98 68.54 76.58
C TYR A 1017 -7.12 68.65 75.33
N ALA A 1018 -6.30 69.70 75.25
CA ALA A 1018 -5.38 69.92 74.14
C ALA A 1018 -3.94 70.08 74.67
N GLY A 1019 -3.02 69.30 74.11
CA GLY A 1019 -1.64 69.18 74.60
C GLY A 1019 -1.42 67.98 75.53
N GLY A 1020 -0.19 67.87 76.05
CA GLY A 1020 0.29 66.66 76.71
C GLY A 1020 -0.14 66.47 78.18
N ASN A 1021 -0.24 65.20 78.55
CA ASN A 1021 -0.33 64.65 79.91
C ASN A 1021 -1.56 65.09 80.75
N PRO A 1022 -2.79 64.94 80.22
CA PRO A 1022 -4.01 65.24 80.97
C PRO A 1022 -4.27 64.27 82.13
N ASN A 1023 -4.56 64.82 83.32
CA ASN A 1023 -5.00 64.03 84.46
C ASN A 1023 -6.54 63.88 84.45
N VAL A 1024 -7.04 62.67 84.17
CA VAL A 1024 -8.49 62.36 84.14
C VAL A 1024 -9.21 62.66 85.46
N ASN A 1025 -8.53 62.44 86.58
CA ASN A 1025 -9.03 62.60 87.95
C ASN A 1025 -9.00 64.06 88.45
N SER A 1026 -8.44 64.97 87.65
CA SER A 1026 -8.47 66.42 87.89
C SER A 1026 -9.43 67.10 86.93
N ASP A 1027 -10.09 68.17 87.36
CA ASP A 1027 -10.84 69.06 86.45
C ASP A 1027 -9.98 70.23 85.91
N VAL A 1028 -8.69 70.32 86.29
CA VAL A 1028 -7.75 71.35 85.80
C VAL A 1028 -7.35 71.07 84.35
N GLY A 1029 -7.50 72.07 83.49
CA GLY A 1029 -7.07 72.05 82.08
C GLY A 1029 -8.05 71.38 81.10
N TRP A 1030 -9.07 70.68 81.61
CA TRP A 1030 -10.17 70.16 80.79
C TRP A 1030 -11.16 71.28 80.46
N ILE A 1031 -11.56 71.38 79.20
CA ILE A 1031 -12.55 72.34 78.70
C ILE A 1031 -13.82 71.58 78.31
N ASN A 1032 -14.98 71.97 78.85
CA ASN A 1032 -16.23 71.23 78.63
C ASN A 1032 -16.67 71.32 77.16
N ILE A 1033 -17.06 70.18 76.60
CA ILE A 1033 -17.82 70.05 75.34
C ILE A 1033 -19.30 70.24 75.65
N THR A 1034 -19.80 69.53 76.67
CA THR A 1034 -21.19 69.60 77.15
C THR A 1034 -21.28 69.04 78.58
N THR A 1035 -22.35 69.34 79.31
CA THR A 1035 -22.55 68.96 80.72
C THR A 1035 -24.00 68.59 80.99
N ASP A 1036 -24.25 67.75 81.99
CA ASP A 1036 -25.58 67.36 82.48
C ASP A 1036 -26.47 66.65 81.42
N ILE A 1037 -25.86 66.06 80.39
CA ILE A 1037 -26.57 65.33 79.32
C ILE A 1037 -27.07 63.97 79.80
N THR A 1038 -28.19 63.51 79.24
CA THR A 1038 -28.70 62.14 79.42
C THR A 1038 -27.66 61.13 78.92
N ASN A 1039 -27.46 60.05 79.68
CA ASN A 1039 -26.53 59.01 79.27
C ASN A 1039 -27.12 58.07 78.19
N GLU A 1040 -26.90 58.40 76.91
CA GLU A 1040 -27.38 57.61 75.76
C GLU A 1040 -26.26 56.81 75.07
N ASN A 1041 -25.08 56.65 75.70
CA ASN A 1041 -23.88 55.98 75.16
C ASN A 1041 -23.25 56.61 73.88
N PHE A 1042 -23.81 57.73 73.39
CA PHE A 1042 -23.19 58.54 72.34
C PHE A 1042 -23.51 60.04 72.50
N TYR A 1043 -22.73 60.88 71.82
CA TYR A 1043 -22.99 62.31 71.66
C TYR A 1043 -22.45 62.80 70.31
N ASP A 1044 -23.27 63.52 69.55
CA ASP A 1044 -22.88 64.10 68.26
C ASP A 1044 -22.19 65.45 68.47
N TRP A 1045 -20.89 65.52 68.17
CA TRP A 1045 -19.98 66.63 68.50
C TRP A 1045 -19.36 67.26 67.24
N THR A 1046 -19.48 68.57 67.07
CA THR A 1046 -18.69 69.31 66.07
C THR A 1046 -17.59 70.11 66.79
N PRO A 1047 -16.29 69.79 66.60
CA PRO A 1047 -15.22 70.42 67.37
C PRO A 1047 -15.19 71.95 67.25
N THR A 1048 -15.40 72.49 66.06
CA THR A 1048 -15.47 73.96 65.82
C THR A 1048 -16.61 74.68 66.54
N SER A 1049 -17.64 73.98 67.04
CA SER A 1049 -18.68 74.57 67.88
C SER A 1049 -18.36 74.50 69.38
N THR A 1050 -17.14 74.13 69.76
CA THR A 1050 -16.69 74.07 71.16
C THR A 1050 -15.70 75.20 71.46
N ASP A 1051 -15.92 75.91 72.57
CA ASP A 1051 -15.06 77.03 72.97
C ASP A 1051 -13.58 76.63 73.06
N GLY A 1052 -12.72 77.48 72.49
CA GLY A 1052 -11.26 77.32 72.46
C GLY A 1052 -10.70 76.53 71.27
N ILE A 1053 -11.42 75.56 70.69
CA ILE A 1053 -10.85 74.65 69.67
C ILE A 1053 -10.38 75.40 68.41
N SER A 1054 -11.17 76.35 67.94
CA SER A 1054 -10.84 77.20 66.79
C SER A 1054 -9.61 78.11 67.01
N SER A 1055 -9.17 78.28 68.27
CA SER A 1055 -8.00 79.09 68.65
C SER A 1055 -6.73 78.28 68.96
N LEU A 1056 -6.79 76.95 68.87
CA LEU A 1056 -5.63 76.07 69.09
C LEU A 1056 -4.61 76.20 67.94
N THR A 1057 -3.32 76.18 68.29
CA THR A 1057 -2.23 75.99 67.32
C THR A 1057 -2.28 74.58 66.72
N SER A 1058 -1.71 74.37 65.52
CA SER A 1058 -1.65 73.05 64.89
C SER A 1058 -1.11 71.98 65.85
N SER A 1059 0.02 72.24 66.50
CA SER A 1059 0.64 71.38 67.52
C SER A 1059 -0.24 71.00 68.73
N LEU A 1060 -1.31 71.77 69.01
CA LEU A 1060 -2.30 71.45 70.03
C LEU A 1060 -3.51 70.72 69.42
N LYS A 1061 -3.88 71.05 68.18
CA LYS A 1061 -4.86 70.28 67.39
C LYS A 1061 -4.38 68.88 67.07
N ASP A 1062 -3.08 68.64 66.99
CA ASP A 1062 -2.43 67.33 66.80
C ASP A 1062 -2.33 66.51 68.11
N SER A 1063 -2.92 67.00 69.22
CA SER A 1063 -2.83 66.36 70.54
C SER A 1063 -4.08 66.58 71.38
N ILE A 1064 -5.24 66.16 70.88
CA ILE A 1064 -6.52 66.23 71.59
C ILE A 1064 -6.83 64.91 72.30
N ARG A 1065 -7.43 64.97 73.49
CA ARG A 1065 -8.18 63.86 74.10
C ARG A 1065 -9.57 64.31 74.49
N ILE A 1066 -10.54 63.38 74.51
CA ILE A 1066 -11.81 63.59 75.20
C ILE A 1066 -11.82 62.86 76.55
N ARG A 1067 -12.62 63.37 77.48
CA ARG A 1067 -12.97 62.75 78.76
C ARG A 1067 -14.47 62.71 78.91
N ILE A 1068 -14.95 61.59 79.38
CA ILE A 1068 -16.28 61.39 79.91
C ILE A 1068 -16.24 61.34 81.44
N LYS A 1069 -17.23 61.93 82.10
CA LYS A 1069 -17.47 61.72 83.53
C LYS A 1069 -18.96 61.64 83.83
N SER A 1070 -19.34 60.93 84.89
CA SER A 1070 -20.63 61.14 85.52
C SER A 1070 -20.71 62.58 86.06
N THR A 1071 -21.88 63.22 85.99
CA THR A 1071 -22.06 64.60 86.48
C THR A 1071 -21.86 64.74 88.00
N ASP A 1072 -21.90 63.64 88.76
CA ASP A 1072 -21.48 63.61 90.17
C ASP A 1072 -19.96 63.42 90.38
N GLY A 1073 -19.21 63.31 89.30
CA GLY A 1073 -17.74 63.22 89.25
C GLY A 1073 -17.12 61.92 89.73
N LYS A 1074 -17.91 60.90 90.11
CA LYS A 1074 -17.42 59.63 90.71
C LYS A 1074 -16.89 58.62 89.70
N VAL A 1075 -17.44 58.59 88.48
CA VAL A 1075 -17.01 57.70 87.40
C VAL A 1075 -16.44 58.57 86.29
N ARG A 1076 -15.22 58.27 85.83
CA ARG A 1076 -14.52 59.06 84.81
C ARG A 1076 -13.70 58.14 83.92
N ASP A 1077 -13.64 58.44 82.63
CA ASP A 1077 -12.71 57.82 81.69
C ASP A 1077 -12.30 58.82 80.59
N MET A 1078 -11.21 58.56 79.88
CA MET A 1078 -10.72 59.39 78.77
C MET A 1078 -10.12 58.54 77.65
N SER A 1079 -10.04 59.12 76.44
CA SER A 1079 -9.38 58.52 75.28
C SER A 1079 -8.03 57.88 75.67
N GLY A 1080 -7.83 56.62 75.30
CA GLY A 1080 -6.60 55.87 75.56
C GLY A 1080 -5.36 56.57 74.97
N TRP A 1081 -5.51 57.15 73.77
CA TRP A 1081 -4.49 57.96 73.11
C TRP A 1081 -5.00 59.32 72.62
N TYR A 1082 -4.10 60.14 72.07
CA TYR A 1082 -4.42 61.42 71.46
C TYR A 1082 -4.93 61.23 70.02
N PHE A 1083 -5.83 62.10 69.55
CA PHE A 1083 -6.24 62.21 68.15
C PHE A 1083 -5.98 63.63 67.62
N SER A 1084 -5.93 63.80 66.30
CA SER A 1084 -5.73 65.10 65.65
C SER A 1084 -7.01 65.71 65.07
N LEU A 1085 -7.06 67.04 65.02
CA LEU A 1085 -8.13 67.85 64.44
C LEU A 1085 -7.62 68.65 63.23
N THR A 1086 -8.09 68.30 62.03
CA THR A 1086 -7.67 68.95 60.78
C THR A 1086 -8.71 69.99 60.33
N SER A 1087 -8.24 71.19 59.96
CA SER A 1087 -9.09 72.24 59.37
C SER A 1087 -9.49 71.87 57.94
N GLY A 1088 -10.79 71.64 57.71
CA GLY A 1088 -11.33 71.09 56.47
C GLY A 1088 -10.93 71.81 55.17
N GLY A 1089 -9.99 71.20 54.44
CA GLY A 1089 -9.82 71.38 52.99
C GLY A 1089 -10.27 70.09 52.29
N GLY A 1090 -11.25 70.17 51.40
CA GLY A 1090 -11.91 68.99 50.82
C GLY A 1090 -10.95 68.09 50.02
N GLY A 1091 -10.52 66.98 50.63
CA GLY A 1091 -9.64 65.96 50.04
C GLY A 1091 -10.02 64.56 50.53
N SER A 1092 -9.76 63.54 49.71
CA SER A 1092 -10.09 62.15 50.06
C SER A 1092 -9.24 61.65 51.22
N GLN A 1093 -9.83 60.83 52.11
CA GLN A 1093 -9.07 60.17 53.17
C GLN A 1093 -7.95 59.32 52.57
N THR A 1094 -6.72 59.79 52.77
CA THR A 1094 -5.49 59.11 52.40
C THR A 1094 -4.54 59.35 53.57
N ILE A 1095 -4.03 58.29 54.18
CA ILE A 1095 -3.10 58.44 55.32
C ILE A 1095 -1.79 59.01 54.78
N GLN A 1096 -1.42 60.20 55.24
CA GLN A 1096 -0.12 60.80 54.97
C GLN A 1096 0.52 61.27 56.27
N GLU A 1097 1.84 61.35 56.28
CA GLU A 1097 2.69 61.41 57.46
C GLU A 1097 2.41 62.63 58.36
N ILE A 1098 2.31 62.39 59.67
CA ILE A 1098 2.48 63.44 60.68
C ILE A 1098 3.75 63.10 61.47
N ALA A 1099 4.78 63.92 61.32
CA ALA A 1099 5.98 63.85 62.16
C ALA A 1099 5.74 64.67 63.44
N ILE A 1100 5.94 64.06 64.61
CA ILE A 1100 5.77 64.73 65.90
C ILE A 1100 6.95 64.41 66.83
N ASP A 1101 7.91 65.32 66.94
CA ASP A 1101 9.00 65.30 67.93
C ASP A 1101 8.49 65.64 69.36
N ASN A 1102 7.55 64.85 69.90
CA ASN A 1102 7.06 64.99 71.27
C ASN A 1102 7.36 63.74 72.12
N ILE A 1103 8.57 63.72 72.69
CA ILE A 1103 8.96 62.73 73.70
C ILE A 1103 8.00 62.82 74.90
N TRP A 1104 7.34 61.71 75.21
CA TRP A 1104 6.38 61.59 76.32
C TRP A 1104 7.05 61.84 77.70
N ASN A 1105 6.28 62.32 78.67
CA ASN A 1105 6.81 62.68 80.00
C ASN A 1105 5.76 62.74 81.13
N GLY A 1106 4.65 61.98 81.08
CA GLY A 1106 3.59 62.10 82.08
C GLY A 1106 2.62 60.91 82.15
N LEU A 1107 2.77 60.15 83.25
CA LEU A 1107 1.99 59.00 83.74
C LEU A 1107 0.78 58.54 82.89
N LEU A 1108 0.83 57.29 82.44
CA LEU A 1108 -0.35 56.51 82.04
C LEU A 1108 -1.43 56.41 83.14
N LYS A 1109 -2.61 55.89 82.75
CA LYS A 1109 -3.72 55.54 83.64
C LYS A 1109 -3.26 54.57 84.76
N LYS A 1110 -3.94 54.61 85.91
CA LYS A 1110 -3.54 53.89 87.14
C LYS A 1110 -4.71 53.65 88.08
#